data_AF-A0AAD4H892-F1
#
_entry.id   AF-A0AAD4H892-F1
#
_cell.length_a   1.000
_cell.length_b   1.000
_cell.length_c   1.000
_cell.angle_alpha   90.00
_cell.angle_beta   90.00
_cell.angle_gamma   90.00
#
_symmetry.space_group_name_H-M   'P 1'
#
loop_
_entity.id
_entity.type
_entity.pdbx_description
1 polymer ?
#
loop_
_entity_poly.entity_id
_entity_poly.type
_entity_poly.pdbx_seq_one_letter_code
_entity_poly.pdbx_strand_id
1 'polypeptide(L)'
;MTRRTLTPDMARNAPFCMNMYQYLFNYSRIAGSCADTAVGFAPETNNHICVVRNGKFYIFETLHLPSKPSSVFSPREIMIQLERIKKMADDDKSSVPEIGILSTTHRDQAGKDRITLFEAHISNKAHMAKIETSMFVLCLDSSSPTTSEEFSRACWHGDGASRWFDKCFQLIVFANGRAGMNGEHSKMDATPTSRLCRFMIDEAQARNLPDFRNLNAEDLYECASALDKPQPLNFITSPALDLAIANAHVAFKETVDAHQMVPTEFKGYGKGLIKAFKMSPDAYVQMALQLAYYRKHGELVATYESAATRKYRHGRTETARSCSIESKAFCEAMDDPDMSLKARAAACRAAVARHAQYTAWAVDGQAVDRHLLGLRLIRKPEEEVPAMFQDPVFARTCRWRLSTSQISDDCFIAYGWGEVVPDGYGCAYMVKETELYFCVTSMGLGSREFGQHIAEALEDMRFTFEEVRKMEKAEAAEAALVAAAAAAEAARVAAEEREKALAAAANGANGDGDAMILPMIDTTSPGFFGSAGGVDLISRSPSPPSLSKPAPRTSLFFQKDDPVLRTALARNAMAIAQEKYWSGIDDIAFDDVTPGSPKAKTARPQLPTNNSTSISASSASLLSNNSSSSASTDKQQQQGSRTRSSSQLMNGRPRSDSGAKRTFMAILMGEDSVLGRLRSRRANSNLSNSSSSSNNNNNNNK
;
A
#
# COMPACT_ATOMS: atom_id res chain seq x y z
N MET A 1 -24.34 9.68 1.12
CA MET A 1 -24.46 8.46 0.28
C MET A 1 -23.21 8.25 -0.55
N THR A 2 -22.41 7.24 -0.21
CA THR A 2 -21.36 6.72 -1.11
C THR A 2 -21.97 6.11 -2.36
N ARG A 3 -21.62 6.62 -3.54
CA ARG A 3 -22.25 6.27 -4.84
C ARG A 3 -22.03 4.82 -5.33
N ARG A 4 -21.20 4.02 -4.65
CA ARG A 4 -20.83 2.63 -5.02
C ARG A 4 -20.32 2.45 -6.47
N THR A 5 -19.71 3.49 -7.03
CA THR A 5 -19.18 3.52 -8.42
C THR A 5 -17.71 3.11 -8.57
N LEU A 6 -17.07 2.58 -7.52
CA LEU A 6 -15.66 2.17 -7.59
C LEU A 6 -15.53 0.92 -8.46
N THR A 7 -14.80 1.01 -9.58
CA THR A 7 -14.55 -0.13 -10.48
C THR A 7 -13.97 -1.31 -9.68
N PRO A 8 -14.50 -2.53 -9.83
CA PRO A 8 -13.95 -3.71 -9.17
C PRO A 8 -12.45 -3.91 -9.46
N ASP A 9 -11.70 -4.37 -8.46
CA ASP A 9 -10.37 -4.92 -8.71
C ASP A 9 -10.51 -6.23 -9.49
N MET A 10 -9.59 -6.51 -10.41
CA MET A 10 -9.61 -7.69 -11.28
C MET A 10 -8.30 -8.45 -11.19
N ALA A 11 -8.36 -9.78 -11.07
CA ALA A 11 -7.23 -10.67 -11.29
C ALA A 11 -7.45 -11.45 -12.60
N ARG A 12 -6.72 -11.04 -13.65
CA ARG A 12 -7.02 -11.42 -15.03
C ARG A 12 -8.50 -11.08 -15.34
N ASN A 13 -9.35 -12.10 -15.50
CA ASN A 13 -10.78 -11.94 -15.83
C ASN A 13 -11.72 -12.19 -14.63
N ALA A 14 -11.18 -12.46 -13.43
CA ALA A 14 -11.98 -12.71 -12.23
C ALA A 14 -12.07 -11.45 -11.35
N PRO A 15 -13.27 -11.04 -10.90
CA PRO A 15 -13.43 -9.92 -9.99
C PRO A 15 -12.97 -10.27 -8.57
N PHE A 16 -12.40 -9.30 -7.87
CA PHE A 16 -12.08 -9.37 -6.45
C PHE A 16 -13.18 -8.73 -5.60
N CYS A 17 -13.34 -9.28 -4.40
CA CYS A 17 -14.21 -8.73 -3.37
C CYS A 17 -13.77 -7.32 -2.99
N MET A 18 -14.74 -6.40 -3.00
CA MET A 18 -14.56 -4.98 -2.71
C MET A 18 -14.92 -4.62 -1.26
N ASN A 19 -15.25 -5.62 -0.41
CA ASN A 19 -15.73 -5.39 0.96
C ASN A 19 -14.76 -4.61 1.84
N MET A 20 -13.44 -4.73 1.63
CA MET A 20 -12.46 -3.98 2.42
C MET A 20 -12.58 -2.46 2.24
N TYR A 21 -12.97 -1.96 1.05
CA TYR A 21 -13.01 -0.53 0.75
C TYR A 21 -13.99 0.27 1.63
N GLN A 22 -14.95 -0.38 2.29
CA GLN A 22 -15.84 0.29 3.26
C GLN A 22 -15.11 0.76 4.54
N TYR A 23 -13.92 0.21 4.82
CA TYR A 23 -13.09 0.59 5.97
C TYR A 23 -11.97 1.57 5.59
N LEU A 24 -11.95 2.06 4.34
CA LEU A 24 -10.88 2.94 3.86
C LEU A 24 -10.95 4.33 4.47
N PHE A 25 -12.16 4.84 4.70
CA PHE A 25 -12.43 6.12 5.34
C PHE A 25 -13.38 5.93 6.52
N ASN A 26 -13.45 6.92 7.41
CA ASN A 26 -14.39 6.95 8.54
C ASN A 26 -14.29 5.70 9.42
N TYR A 27 -13.08 5.18 9.58
CA TYR A 27 -12.80 3.98 10.36
C TYR A 27 -11.72 4.25 11.41
N SER A 28 -11.89 3.68 12.60
CA SER A 28 -10.87 3.64 13.64
C SER A 28 -10.86 2.27 14.29
N ARG A 29 -9.66 1.76 14.55
CA ARG A 29 -9.43 0.82 15.64
C ARG A 29 -9.69 1.55 16.96
N ILE A 30 -10.20 0.82 17.95
CA ILE A 30 -10.46 1.31 19.30
C ILE A 30 -9.85 0.32 20.28
N ALA A 31 -8.89 0.77 21.07
CA ALA A 31 -8.24 -0.04 22.10
C ALA A 31 -9.24 -0.56 23.14
N GLY A 32 -9.16 -1.86 23.47
CA GLY A 32 -9.99 -2.52 24.49
C GLY A 32 -9.15 -3.20 25.57
N SER A 33 -9.80 -3.68 26.64
CA SER A 33 -9.10 -4.27 27.80
C SER A 33 -8.67 -5.74 27.63
N CYS A 34 -9.08 -6.39 26.54
CA CYS A 34 -8.75 -7.78 26.18
C CYS A 34 -8.69 -8.00 24.65
N ALA A 35 -9.49 -7.24 23.89
CA ALA A 35 -9.52 -7.27 22.44
C ALA A 35 -9.91 -5.89 21.93
N ASP A 36 -9.26 -5.45 20.86
CA ASP A 36 -9.59 -4.18 20.19
C ASP A 36 -10.81 -4.34 19.30
N THR A 37 -11.54 -3.24 19.11
CA THR A 37 -12.70 -3.19 18.20
C THR A 37 -12.41 -2.36 16.97
N ALA A 38 -13.11 -2.68 15.89
CA ALA A 38 -12.91 -2.15 14.55
C ALA A 38 -14.17 -1.39 14.14
N VAL A 39 -14.18 -0.07 14.36
CA VAL A 39 -15.40 0.75 14.31
C VAL A 39 -15.42 1.60 13.04
N GLY A 40 -16.48 1.44 12.25
CA GLY A 40 -16.83 2.33 11.15
C GLY A 40 -17.87 3.36 11.56
N PHE A 41 -17.77 4.56 11.03
CA PHE A 41 -18.67 5.69 11.30
C PHE A 41 -19.39 6.11 10.01
N ALA A 42 -20.65 6.56 10.12
CA ALA A 42 -21.47 6.86 8.95
C ALA A 42 -20.88 8.04 8.14
N PRO A 43 -20.50 7.85 6.87
CA PRO A 43 -19.90 8.93 6.06
C PRO A 43 -20.90 10.07 5.78
N GLU A 44 -22.21 9.82 5.85
CA GLU A 44 -23.25 10.83 5.72
C GLU A 44 -23.11 11.98 6.74
N THR A 45 -22.66 11.68 7.97
CA THR A 45 -22.61 12.65 9.08
C THR A 45 -21.20 13.01 9.53
N ASN A 46 -20.17 12.34 9.00
CA ASN A 46 -18.77 12.50 9.43
C ASN A 46 -17.89 12.92 8.25
N ASN A 47 -18.10 14.15 7.76
CA ASN A 47 -17.46 14.67 6.55
C ASN A 47 -16.19 15.51 6.86
N HIS A 48 -15.60 15.34 8.04
CA HIS A 48 -14.41 16.07 8.48
C HIS A 48 -13.13 15.25 8.36
N ILE A 49 -12.00 15.94 8.20
CA ILE A 49 -10.67 15.33 8.38
C ILE A 49 -10.05 15.80 9.68
N CYS A 50 -9.12 15.00 10.20
CA CYS A 50 -8.28 15.39 11.33
C CYS A 50 -6.88 15.73 10.81
N VAL A 51 -6.32 16.85 11.23
CA VAL A 51 -4.96 17.28 10.87
C VAL A 51 -4.12 17.38 12.14
N VAL A 52 -2.92 16.81 12.12
CA VAL A 52 -1.96 16.89 13.23
C VAL A 52 -0.69 17.62 12.79
N ARG A 53 -0.20 18.52 13.65
CA ARG A 53 1.06 19.25 13.47
C ARG A 53 1.65 19.64 14.82
N ASN A 54 2.93 19.35 15.06
CA ASN A 54 3.61 19.67 16.32
C ASN A 54 2.84 19.14 17.56
N GLY A 55 2.36 17.89 17.51
CA GLY A 55 1.48 17.30 18.54
C GLY A 55 0.04 17.86 18.63
N LYS A 56 -0.29 18.94 17.90
CA LYS A 56 -1.59 19.63 17.98
C LYS A 56 -2.56 19.10 16.92
N PHE A 57 -3.77 18.71 17.36
CA PHE A 57 -4.82 18.17 16.50
C PHE A 57 -5.88 19.23 16.16
N TYR A 58 -6.31 19.25 14.90
CA TYR A 58 -7.28 20.19 14.35
C TYR A 58 -8.32 19.46 13.50
N ILE A 59 -9.55 19.97 13.47
CA ILE A 59 -10.67 19.44 12.69
C ILE A 59 -11.18 20.52 11.74
N PHE A 60 -11.48 20.14 10.49
CA PHE A 60 -12.36 20.94 9.63
C PHE A 60 -13.24 20.04 8.76
N GLU A 61 -14.47 20.50 8.51
CA GLU A 61 -15.42 19.84 7.60
C GLU A 61 -14.97 19.98 6.14
N THR A 62 -15.25 18.99 5.29
CA THR A 62 -14.89 19.00 3.86
C THR A 62 -16.07 19.29 2.93
N LEU A 63 -17.26 19.50 3.49
CA LEU A 63 -18.46 19.95 2.77
C LEU A 63 -18.89 21.33 3.28
N HIS A 64 -19.51 22.13 2.41
CA HIS A 64 -20.17 23.35 2.89
C HIS A 64 -21.44 23.03 3.70
N LEU A 65 -21.77 23.92 4.64
CA LEU A 65 -23.00 23.88 5.42
C LEU A 65 -24.25 23.87 4.50
N PRO A 66 -25.39 23.31 4.95
CA PRO A 66 -26.59 23.07 4.11
C PRO A 66 -27.19 24.29 3.40
N SER A 67 -26.83 25.52 3.81
CA SER A 67 -27.22 26.76 3.14
C SER A 67 -26.54 26.99 1.79
N LYS A 68 -25.47 26.24 1.49
CA LYS A 68 -25.00 25.96 0.13
C LYS A 68 -25.33 24.49 -0.18
N PRO A 69 -25.78 24.13 -1.39
CA PRO A 69 -25.95 22.72 -1.74
C PRO A 69 -24.63 21.99 -1.51
N SER A 70 -24.69 20.80 -0.90
CA SER A 70 -23.57 20.09 -0.25
C SER A 70 -22.40 19.73 -1.20
N SER A 71 -21.65 20.74 -1.63
CA SER A 71 -20.46 20.59 -2.46
C SER A 71 -19.24 20.35 -1.60
N VAL A 72 -18.35 19.51 -2.10
CA VAL A 72 -17.02 19.28 -1.51
C VAL A 72 -16.21 20.57 -1.66
N PHE A 73 -15.46 20.92 -0.61
CA PHE A 73 -14.50 22.02 -0.65
C PHE A 73 -13.57 21.87 -1.85
N SER A 74 -13.37 22.96 -2.58
CA SER A 74 -12.39 23.02 -3.65
C SER A 74 -10.96 22.84 -3.11
N PRO A 75 -9.99 22.44 -3.95
CA PRO A 75 -8.58 22.37 -3.54
C PRO A 75 -8.03 23.69 -2.97
N ARG A 76 -8.56 24.84 -3.42
CA ARG A 76 -8.23 26.17 -2.89
C ARG A 76 -8.71 26.33 -1.44
N GLU A 77 -9.94 25.91 -1.15
CA GLU A 77 -10.55 26.01 0.18
C GLU A 77 -9.86 25.06 1.17
N ILE A 78 -9.53 23.83 0.73
CA ILE A 78 -8.72 22.89 1.51
C ILE A 78 -7.34 23.51 1.83
N MET A 79 -6.64 24.07 0.84
CA MET A 79 -5.35 24.74 1.06
C MET A 79 -5.45 25.87 2.10
N ILE A 80 -6.50 26.70 2.04
CA ILE A 80 -6.73 27.78 3.01
C ILE A 80 -6.87 27.22 4.44
N GLN A 81 -7.59 26.11 4.63
CA GLN A 81 -7.71 25.46 5.94
C GLN A 81 -6.38 24.87 6.43
N LEU A 82 -5.57 24.29 5.53
CA LEU A 82 -4.26 23.75 5.89
C LEU A 82 -3.24 24.85 6.24
N GLU A 83 -3.23 25.98 5.53
CA GLU A 83 -2.38 27.14 5.88
C GLU A 83 -2.80 27.79 7.20
N ARG A 84 -4.12 27.88 7.48
CA ARG A 84 -4.63 28.29 8.80
C ARG A 84 -4.10 27.39 9.91
N ILE A 85 -4.23 26.06 9.75
CA ILE A 85 -3.74 25.07 10.72
C ILE A 85 -2.22 25.18 10.91
N LYS A 86 -1.47 25.27 9.80
CA LYS A 86 -0.02 25.45 9.83
C LYS A 86 0.37 26.69 10.63
N LYS A 87 -0.24 27.84 10.36
CA LYS A 87 0.02 29.09 11.07
C LYS A 87 -0.38 29.01 12.55
N MET A 88 -1.55 28.46 12.86
CA MET A 88 -2.01 28.27 14.24
C MET A 88 -1.02 27.41 15.05
N ALA A 89 -0.59 26.27 14.50
CA ALA A 89 0.31 25.33 15.16
C ALA A 89 1.78 25.82 15.21
N ASP A 90 2.21 26.66 14.27
CA ASP A 90 3.57 27.22 14.25
C ASP A 90 3.70 28.48 15.11
N ASP A 91 2.68 29.34 15.19
CA ASP A 91 2.70 30.54 16.04
C ASP A 91 2.49 30.20 17.53
N ASP A 92 1.63 29.23 17.82
CA ASP A 92 1.33 28.82 19.19
C ASP A 92 2.48 27.99 19.79
N LYS A 93 3.30 28.66 20.61
CA LYS A 93 4.44 28.07 21.33
C LYS A 93 4.07 27.39 22.65
N SER A 94 2.79 27.25 22.99
CA SER A 94 2.39 26.44 24.15
C SER A 94 2.79 24.97 23.96
N SER A 95 3.29 24.35 25.03
CA SER A 95 3.36 22.90 25.13
C SER A 95 1.94 22.36 25.29
N VAL A 96 1.63 21.29 24.56
CA VAL A 96 0.36 20.56 24.64
C VAL A 96 0.63 19.12 25.06
N PRO A 97 -0.32 18.44 25.72
CA PRO A 97 -0.16 17.01 26.01
C PRO A 97 -0.09 16.23 24.69
N GLU A 98 0.99 15.46 24.52
CA GLU A 98 1.32 14.73 23.27
C GLU A 98 0.47 13.44 23.10
N ILE A 99 -0.85 13.56 23.23
CA ILE A 99 -1.80 12.45 23.33
C ILE A 99 -1.72 11.39 22.21
N GLY A 100 -1.16 11.72 21.04
CA GLY A 100 -0.93 10.75 19.96
C GLY A 100 -0.03 9.58 20.36
N ILE A 101 0.92 9.81 21.28
CA ILE A 101 1.84 8.78 21.79
C ILE A 101 1.10 7.60 22.44
N LEU A 102 -0.09 7.84 23.02
CA LEU A 102 -0.91 6.83 23.66
C LEU A 102 -1.43 5.77 22.66
N SER A 103 -1.44 6.08 21.36
CA SER A 103 -1.77 5.10 20.30
C SER A 103 -0.61 4.15 19.95
N THR A 104 0.58 4.35 20.54
CA THR A 104 1.78 3.51 20.31
C THR A 104 2.00 2.42 21.34
N THR A 105 1.30 2.46 22.49
CA THR A 105 1.53 1.53 23.61
C THR A 105 0.95 0.13 23.34
N HIS A 106 1.35 -0.84 24.16
CA HIS A 106 0.74 -2.17 24.17
C HIS A 106 -0.79 -2.05 24.28
N ARG A 107 -1.56 -2.89 23.58
CA ARG A 107 -3.00 -2.64 23.35
C ARG A 107 -3.83 -2.60 24.63
N ASP A 108 -3.54 -3.49 25.59
CA ASP A 108 -4.15 -3.46 26.93
C ASP A 108 -3.80 -2.17 27.72
N GLN A 109 -2.64 -1.57 27.44
CA GLN A 109 -2.23 -0.30 28.04
C GLN A 109 -2.91 0.87 27.34
N ALA A 110 -2.95 0.90 26.01
CA ALA A 110 -3.74 1.88 25.24
C ALA A 110 -5.22 1.90 25.66
N GLY A 111 -5.79 0.74 26.01
CA GLY A 111 -7.13 0.63 26.58
C GLY A 111 -7.29 1.31 27.94
N LYS A 112 -6.27 1.26 28.81
CA LYS A 112 -6.23 1.98 30.09
C LYS A 112 -5.95 3.46 29.90
N ASP A 113 -4.97 3.80 29.06
CA ASP A 113 -4.58 5.18 28.72
C ASP A 113 -5.79 5.95 28.17
N ARG A 114 -6.63 5.31 27.36
CA ARG A 114 -7.92 5.81 26.88
C ARG A 114 -8.91 6.14 28.00
N ILE A 115 -9.00 5.31 29.04
CA ILE A 115 -9.86 5.57 30.20
C ILE A 115 -9.30 6.77 30.98
N THR A 116 -8.00 6.78 31.26
CA THR A 116 -7.29 7.89 31.92
C THR A 116 -7.48 9.22 31.18
N LEU A 117 -7.44 9.20 29.85
CA LEU A 117 -7.70 10.36 28.99
C LEU A 117 -9.12 10.91 29.17
N PHE A 118 -10.13 10.05 29.32
CA PHE A 118 -11.52 10.45 29.52
C PHE A 118 -11.82 10.90 30.96
N GLU A 119 -11.14 10.31 31.95
CA GLU A 119 -11.25 10.70 33.36
C GLU A 119 -10.53 12.02 33.65
N ALA A 120 -9.47 12.36 32.90
CA ALA A 120 -8.75 13.62 33.06
C ALA A 120 -9.63 14.85 32.83
N HIS A 121 -10.53 14.84 31.82
CA HIS A 121 -11.51 15.90 31.62
C HIS A 121 -12.68 15.49 30.71
N ILE A 122 -13.89 15.97 31.01
CA ILE A 122 -15.13 15.63 30.29
C ILE A 122 -15.09 15.96 28.78
N SER A 123 -14.35 17.02 28.38
CA SER A 123 -14.21 17.39 26.97
C SER A 123 -13.32 16.45 26.16
N ASN A 124 -12.39 15.73 26.80
CA ASN A 124 -11.43 14.88 26.09
C ASN A 124 -12.14 13.77 25.31
N LYS A 125 -13.26 13.24 25.85
CA LYS A 125 -14.09 12.26 25.15
C LYS A 125 -14.70 12.81 23.86
N ALA A 126 -15.11 14.07 23.84
CA ALA A 126 -15.66 14.71 22.64
C ALA A 126 -14.56 15.03 21.60
N HIS A 127 -13.38 15.45 22.04
CA HIS A 127 -12.22 15.66 21.16
C HIS A 127 -11.73 14.33 20.56
N MET A 128 -11.62 13.28 21.37
CA MET A 128 -11.24 11.94 20.92
C MET A 128 -12.22 11.39 19.88
N ALA A 129 -13.53 11.53 20.11
CA ALA A 129 -14.56 11.12 19.16
C ALA A 129 -14.42 11.82 17.80
N LYS A 130 -13.96 13.09 17.75
CA LYS A 130 -13.69 13.79 16.48
C LYS A 130 -12.50 13.21 15.71
N ILE A 131 -11.45 12.73 16.39
CA ILE A 131 -10.32 12.02 15.76
C ILE A 131 -10.82 10.69 15.17
N GLU A 132 -11.54 9.89 15.95
CA GLU A 132 -12.06 8.58 15.56
C GLU A 132 -13.00 8.64 14.36
N THR A 133 -13.97 9.56 14.40
CA THR A 133 -15.01 9.72 13.38
C THR A 133 -14.51 10.30 12.05
N SER A 134 -13.35 10.98 12.06
CA SER A 134 -12.79 11.65 10.88
C SER A 134 -12.63 10.71 9.69
N MET A 135 -12.56 11.23 8.46
CA MET A 135 -12.36 10.38 7.28
C MET A 135 -11.00 9.68 7.34
N PHE A 136 -9.94 10.43 7.67
CA PHE A 136 -8.55 10.00 7.84
C PHE A 136 -7.77 11.08 8.63
N VAL A 137 -6.53 10.79 9.00
CA VAL A 137 -5.61 11.75 9.64
C VAL A 137 -4.58 12.28 8.62
N LEU A 138 -4.33 13.59 8.62
CA LEU A 138 -3.28 14.23 7.84
C LEU A 138 -2.19 14.77 8.76
N CYS A 139 -0.97 14.24 8.64
CA CYS A 139 0.18 14.68 9.42
C CYS A 139 0.96 15.72 8.61
N LEU A 140 0.92 16.99 9.03
CA LEU A 140 1.73 18.07 8.46
C LEU A 140 3.05 18.15 9.22
N ASP A 141 3.95 17.23 8.88
CA ASP A 141 5.19 16.98 9.60
C ASP A 141 6.21 18.11 9.36
N SER A 142 6.96 18.49 10.40
CA SER A 142 7.97 19.54 10.36
C SER A 142 9.35 19.02 9.95
N SER A 143 9.57 17.70 9.99
CA SER A 143 10.82 17.06 9.55
C SER A 143 10.98 17.11 8.02
N SER A 144 12.20 16.83 7.56
CA SER A 144 12.58 16.83 6.14
C SER A 144 13.52 15.64 5.86
N PRO A 145 13.02 14.38 5.93
CA PRO A 145 13.85 13.20 5.73
C PRO A 145 14.48 13.20 4.34
N THR A 146 15.79 12.97 4.29
CA THR A 146 16.62 13.06 3.08
C THR A 146 16.96 11.69 2.52
N THR A 147 17.36 10.73 3.36
CA THR A 147 17.66 9.36 2.93
C THR A 147 16.39 8.52 2.77
N SER A 148 16.51 7.33 2.15
CA SER A 148 15.40 6.35 2.11
C SER A 148 15.12 5.76 3.50
N GLU A 149 16.15 5.58 4.33
CA GLU A 149 16.06 5.07 5.70
C GLU A 149 15.34 6.05 6.64
N GLU A 150 15.75 7.33 6.64
CA GLU A 150 15.08 8.42 7.37
C GLU A 150 13.60 8.53 7.00
N PHE A 151 13.29 8.48 5.70
CA PHE A 151 11.92 8.60 5.20
C PHE A 151 11.05 7.40 5.57
N SER A 152 11.62 6.18 5.51
CA SER A 152 10.89 4.97 5.89
C SER A 152 10.59 4.96 7.39
N ARG A 153 11.56 5.33 8.24
CA ARG A 153 11.36 5.49 9.69
C ARG A 153 10.35 6.60 10.03
N ALA A 154 10.43 7.75 9.36
CA ALA A 154 9.51 8.87 9.57
C ALA A 154 8.07 8.57 9.12
N CYS A 155 7.89 7.72 8.11
CA CYS A 155 6.58 7.18 7.72
C CYS A 155 6.10 6.07 8.66
N TRP A 156 6.99 5.21 9.16
CA TRP A 156 6.64 4.05 9.96
C TRP A 156 6.21 4.43 11.38
N HIS A 157 7.03 5.20 12.10
CA HIS A 157 6.78 5.57 13.50
C HIS A 157 6.87 7.08 13.75
N GLY A 158 7.69 7.82 12.99
CA GLY A 158 7.88 9.26 13.22
C GLY A 158 8.35 9.55 14.65
N ASP A 159 7.76 10.58 15.26
CA ASP A 159 7.92 10.98 16.67
C ASP A 159 6.96 10.24 17.63
N GLY A 160 6.05 9.41 17.12
CA GLY A 160 4.97 8.77 17.88
C GLY A 160 3.83 9.72 18.29
N ALA A 161 4.16 10.97 18.66
CA ALA A 161 3.25 11.99 19.16
C ALA A 161 2.41 12.70 18.08
N SER A 162 3.02 13.09 16.94
CA SER A 162 2.35 13.82 15.86
C SER A 162 1.65 12.87 14.87
N ARG A 163 0.95 11.86 15.41
CA ARG A 163 0.36 10.71 14.70
C ARG A 163 -0.90 10.22 15.43
N TRP A 164 -1.69 9.36 14.77
CA TRP A 164 -2.73 8.57 15.44
C TRP A 164 -2.85 7.18 14.80
N PHE A 165 -2.13 6.19 15.35
CA PHE A 165 -1.94 4.87 14.73
C PHE A 165 -3.19 3.98 14.71
N ASP A 166 -4.22 4.33 15.50
CA ASP A 166 -5.50 3.65 15.51
C ASP A 166 -6.41 4.04 14.30
N LYS A 167 -6.02 5.03 13.49
CA LYS A 167 -6.80 5.48 12.32
C LYS A 167 -6.61 4.54 11.11
N CYS A 168 -7.67 4.31 10.30
CA CYS A 168 -7.60 3.53 9.05
C CYS A 168 -6.32 3.77 8.24
N PHE A 169 -6.03 5.04 7.97
CA PHE A 169 -4.74 5.50 7.53
C PHE A 169 -4.48 6.93 7.98
N GLN A 170 -3.20 7.28 7.98
CA GLN A 170 -2.72 8.64 8.11
C GLN A 170 -1.82 8.99 6.91
N LEU A 171 -2.17 10.06 6.20
CA LEU A 171 -1.35 10.63 5.13
C LEU A 171 -0.30 11.54 5.78
N ILE A 172 0.97 11.37 5.45
CA ILE A 172 2.09 12.08 6.08
C ILE A 172 2.75 12.95 5.00
N VAL A 173 2.84 14.25 5.24
CA VAL A 173 3.46 15.22 4.33
C VAL A 173 4.57 15.95 5.08
N PHE A 174 5.80 15.80 4.59
CA PHE A 174 7.00 16.38 5.18
C PHE A 174 7.27 17.80 4.67
N ALA A 175 8.05 18.59 5.42
CA ALA A 175 8.33 19.98 5.07
C ALA A 175 9.16 20.14 3.77
N ASN A 176 9.84 19.08 3.32
CA ASN A 176 10.53 19.02 2.02
C ASN A 176 9.63 18.55 0.86
N GLY A 177 8.33 18.40 1.07
CA GLY A 177 7.36 17.99 0.05
C GLY A 177 7.32 16.50 -0.25
N ARG A 178 8.17 15.67 0.39
CA ARG A 178 8.00 14.21 0.37
C ARG A 178 6.69 13.86 1.09
N ALA A 179 6.00 12.83 0.62
CA ALA A 179 4.79 12.32 1.25
C ALA A 179 4.81 10.80 1.30
N GLY A 180 4.19 10.25 2.34
CA GLY A 180 4.02 8.81 2.56
C GLY A 180 2.71 8.54 3.30
N MET A 181 2.45 7.28 3.61
CA MET A 181 1.22 6.88 4.28
C MET A 181 1.48 5.72 5.23
N ASN A 182 0.79 5.73 6.36
CA ASN A 182 0.81 4.68 7.37
C ASN A 182 -0.64 4.20 7.57
N GLY A 183 -0.87 2.89 7.70
CA GLY A 183 -2.20 2.29 7.67
C GLY A 183 -2.43 1.23 8.74
N GLU A 184 -3.61 1.24 9.35
CA GLU A 184 -4.02 0.26 10.36
C GLU A 184 -4.53 -1.02 9.67
N HIS A 185 -3.90 -2.15 9.99
CA HIS A 185 -3.96 -3.35 9.17
C HIS A 185 -5.14 -4.30 9.52
N SER A 186 -5.87 -4.07 10.62
CA SER A 186 -6.87 -5.03 11.12
C SER A 186 -8.02 -5.29 10.14
N LYS A 187 -8.49 -4.27 9.40
CA LYS A 187 -9.58 -4.39 8.41
C LYS A 187 -9.18 -4.15 6.96
N MET A 188 -7.98 -3.63 6.72
CA MET A 188 -7.46 -3.33 5.37
C MET A 188 -6.22 -4.16 5.06
N ASP A 189 -6.14 -4.70 3.86
CA ASP A 189 -4.88 -5.24 3.31
C ASP A 189 -4.16 -4.19 2.47
N ALA A 190 -2.85 -4.37 2.28
CA ALA A 190 -2.04 -3.37 1.61
C ALA A 190 -2.37 -3.18 0.11
N THR A 191 -3.11 -4.09 -0.54
CA THR A 191 -3.49 -3.92 -1.97
C THR A 191 -4.58 -2.86 -2.20
N PRO A 192 -5.74 -2.83 -1.50
CA PRO A 192 -6.62 -1.67 -1.49
C PRO A 192 -5.93 -0.36 -1.13
N THR A 193 -5.05 -0.39 -0.12
CA THR A 193 -4.26 0.74 0.35
C THR A 193 -3.32 1.28 -0.74
N SER A 194 -2.66 0.38 -1.48
CA SER A 194 -1.84 0.72 -2.66
C SER A 194 -2.66 1.40 -3.75
N ARG A 195 -3.87 0.88 -4.04
CA ARG A 195 -4.77 1.47 -5.03
C ARG A 195 -5.25 2.87 -4.62
N LEU A 196 -5.46 3.12 -3.32
CA LEU A 196 -5.77 4.48 -2.85
C LEU A 196 -4.62 5.45 -3.15
N CYS A 197 -3.37 5.08 -2.86
CA CYS A 197 -2.21 5.95 -3.17
C CYS A 197 -2.11 6.24 -4.67
N ARG A 198 -2.22 5.21 -5.52
CA ARG A 198 -2.19 5.36 -6.97
C ARG A 198 -3.29 6.29 -7.46
N PHE A 199 -4.53 6.07 -7.00
CA PHE A 199 -5.69 6.90 -7.33
C PHE A 199 -5.49 8.37 -6.92
N MET A 200 -4.96 8.65 -5.73
CA MET A 200 -4.68 10.02 -5.29
C MET A 200 -3.64 10.72 -6.17
N ILE A 201 -2.60 9.99 -6.63
CA ILE A 201 -1.55 10.53 -7.50
C ILE A 201 -2.10 10.79 -8.91
N ASP A 202 -2.82 9.83 -9.49
CA ASP A 202 -3.43 9.95 -10.82
C ASP A 202 -4.45 11.11 -10.86
N GLU A 203 -5.32 11.22 -9.84
CA GLU A 203 -6.27 12.34 -9.72
C GLU A 203 -5.56 13.70 -9.56
N ALA A 204 -4.48 13.77 -8.77
CA ALA A 204 -3.72 15.01 -8.61
C ALA A 204 -3.07 15.47 -9.92
N GLN A 205 -2.52 14.53 -10.70
CA GLN A 205 -1.97 14.80 -12.03
C GLN A 205 -3.05 15.20 -13.03
N ALA A 206 -4.14 14.43 -13.12
CA ALA A 206 -5.22 14.65 -14.08
C ALA A 206 -5.96 15.99 -13.85
N ARG A 207 -6.08 16.44 -12.60
CA ARG A 207 -6.74 17.72 -12.26
C ARG A 207 -5.93 18.96 -12.63
N ASN A 208 -4.63 18.82 -12.92
CA ASN A 208 -3.71 19.91 -13.28
C ASN A 208 -3.93 21.17 -12.43
N LEU A 209 -3.85 21.01 -11.10
CA LEU A 209 -4.24 22.06 -10.15
C LEU A 209 -3.42 23.35 -10.37
N PRO A 210 -4.05 24.53 -10.43
CA PRO A 210 -3.34 25.78 -10.65
C PRO A 210 -2.44 26.11 -9.46
N ASP A 211 -1.38 26.89 -9.70
CA ASP A 211 -0.46 27.32 -8.65
C ASP A 211 -1.15 28.32 -7.69
N PHE A 212 -1.73 27.79 -6.62
CA PHE A 212 -2.43 28.57 -5.59
C PHE A 212 -1.51 29.50 -4.78
N ARG A 213 -0.18 29.45 -4.94
CA ARG A 213 0.76 30.37 -4.27
C ARG A 213 0.66 31.81 -4.78
N ASN A 214 0.14 32.01 -5.99
CA ASN A 214 0.10 33.30 -6.69
C ASN A 214 -1.31 33.92 -6.77
N LEU A 215 -2.21 33.55 -5.87
CA LEU A 215 -3.57 34.13 -5.81
C LEU A 215 -3.53 35.59 -5.34
N ASN A 216 -4.40 36.43 -5.91
CA ASN A 216 -4.57 37.81 -5.43
C ASN A 216 -5.24 37.85 -4.04
N ALA A 217 -5.02 38.94 -3.32
CA ALA A 217 -5.43 39.09 -1.92
C ALA A 217 -6.96 39.09 -1.76
N GLU A 218 -7.66 39.64 -2.73
CA GLU A 218 -9.11 39.79 -2.76
C GLU A 218 -9.83 38.43 -2.93
N ASP A 219 -9.42 37.60 -3.87
CA ASP A 219 -9.95 36.24 -4.09
C ASP A 219 -9.68 35.32 -2.89
N LEU A 220 -8.49 35.45 -2.28
CA LEU A 220 -8.13 34.73 -1.05
C LEU A 220 -9.02 35.17 0.11
N TYR A 221 -9.30 36.46 0.24
CA TYR A 221 -10.17 37.00 1.27
C TYR A 221 -11.61 36.52 1.12
N GLU A 222 -12.19 36.63 -0.08
CA GLU A 222 -13.57 36.19 -0.33
C GLU A 222 -13.71 34.71 0.01
N CYS A 223 -12.81 33.87 -0.51
CA CYS A 223 -12.77 32.44 -0.26
C CYS A 223 -12.58 32.11 1.23
N ALA A 224 -11.58 32.69 1.90
CA ALA A 224 -11.31 32.43 3.32
C ALA A 224 -12.43 32.94 4.25
N SER A 225 -13.10 34.04 3.90
CA SER A 225 -14.22 34.59 4.67
C SER A 225 -15.49 33.75 4.62
N ALA A 226 -15.61 32.87 3.62
CA ALA A 226 -16.74 31.96 3.42
C ALA A 226 -16.54 30.56 4.07
N LEU A 227 -15.45 30.37 4.82
CA LEU A 227 -15.07 29.10 5.46
C LEU A 227 -14.93 29.28 6.98
N ASP A 228 -15.60 28.40 7.74
CA ASP A 228 -15.39 28.26 9.18
C ASP A 228 -13.91 27.99 9.51
N LYS A 229 -13.43 28.52 10.63
CA LYS A 229 -12.04 28.31 11.05
C LYS A 229 -11.83 26.86 11.53
N PRO A 230 -10.68 26.22 11.23
CA PRO A 230 -10.36 24.91 11.78
C PRO A 230 -10.42 24.89 13.32
N GLN A 231 -11.09 23.89 13.87
CA GLN A 231 -11.29 23.73 15.31
C GLN A 231 -10.06 23.04 15.93
N PRO A 232 -9.32 23.67 16.86
CA PRO A 232 -8.30 22.98 17.64
C PRO A 232 -8.93 22.03 18.66
N LEU A 233 -8.33 20.86 18.85
CA LEU A 233 -8.72 19.89 19.87
C LEU A 233 -7.85 20.05 21.12
N ASN A 234 -8.34 20.84 22.07
CA ASN A 234 -7.62 21.15 23.31
C ASN A 234 -7.83 20.05 24.35
N PHE A 235 -6.95 19.06 24.38
CA PHE A 235 -6.96 18.04 25.43
C PHE A 235 -6.48 18.62 26.76
N ILE A 236 -7.23 18.36 27.83
CA ILE A 236 -6.90 18.81 29.19
C ILE A 236 -6.31 17.64 29.96
N THR A 237 -5.16 17.87 30.59
CA THR A 237 -4.41 16.81 31.28
C THR A 237 -4.73 16.72 32.78
N SER A 238 -4.28 15.62 33.38
CA SER A 238 -4.27 15.36 34.81
C SER A 238 -2.95 14.66 35.17
N PRO A 239 -2.51 14.64 36.45
CA PRO A 239 -1.26 13.98 36.82
C PRO A 239 -1.18 12.50 36.43
N ALA A 240 -2.32 11.81 36.35
CA ALA A 240 -2.41 10.43 35.88
C ALA A 240 -2.22 10.31 34.35
N LEU A 241 -2.76 11.27 33.58
CA LEU A 241 -2.59 11.31 32.13
C LEU A 241 -1.16 11.75 31.75
N ASP A 242 -0.58 12.72 32.47
CA ASP A 242 0.82 13.13 32.27
C ASP A 242 1.78 11.95 32.49
N LEU A 243 1.54 11.15 33.52
CA LEU A 243 2.30 9.92 33.79
C LEU A 243 2.10 8.86 32.68
N ALA A 244 0.87 8.69 32.18
CA ALA A 244 0.59 7.77 31.07
C ALA A 244 1.31 8.20 29.78
N ILE A 245 1.29 9.49 29.44
CA ILE A 245 2.02 10.07 28.31
C ILE A 245 3.53 9.85 28.48
N ALA A 246 4.09 10.18 29.65
CA ALA A 246 5.52 9.98 29.92
C ALA A 246 5.95 8.50 29.78
N ASN A 247 5.18 7.57 30.34
CA ASN A 247 5.44 6.13 30.21
C ASN A 247 5.33 5.65 28.76
N ALA A 248 4.38 6.18 27.99
CA ALA A 248 4.22 5.88 26.57
C ALA A 248 5.42 6.34 25.74
N HIS A 249 6.02 7.51 26.03
CA HIS A 249 7.27 7.93 25.37
C HIS A 249 8.44 7.00 25.67
N VAL A 250 8.57 6.49 26.90
CA VAL A 250 9.61 5.51 27.27
C VAL A 250 9.42 4.22 26.48
N ALA A 251 8.22 3.62 26.54
CA ALA A 251 7.92 2.38 25.84
C ALA A 251 8.03 2.50 24.30
N PHE A 252 7.62 3.64 23.73
CA PHE A 252 7.79 3.95 22.31
C PHE A 252 9.27 3.99 21.94
N LYS A 253 10.10 4.69 22.73
CA LYS A 253 11.54 4.79 22.48
C LYS A 253 12.22 3.43 22.57
N GLU A 254 11.96 2.65 23.62
CA GLU A 254 12.50 1.29 23.78
C GLU A 254 12.15 0.39 22.59
N THR A 255 10.90 0.47 22.11
CA THR A 255 10.45 -0.28 20.92
C THR A 255 11.16 0.17 19.66
N VAL A 256 11.19 1.48 19.38
CA VAL A 256 11.77 2.06 18.14
C VAL A 256 13.29 1.94 18.06
N ASP A 257 13.98 1.94 19.21
CA ASP A 257 15.42 1.74 19.30
C ASP A 257 15.81 0.25 19.08
N ALA A 258 14.92 -0.69 19.42
CA ALA A 258 15.14 -2.12 19.19
C ALA A 258 15.06 -2.52 17.69
N HIS A 259 14.24 -1.82 16.90
CA HIS A 259 14.05 -2.13 15.47
C HIS A 259 15.13 -1.52 14.57
N GLN A 260 15.83 -2.39 13.84
CA GLN A 260 16.57 -2.03 12.63
C GLN A 260 15.61 -1.99 11.44
N MET A 261 15.72 -0.96 10.58
CA MET A 261 14.97 -0.84 9.32
C MET A 261 15.92 -0.43 8.20
N VAL A 262 16.08 -1.26 7.18
CA VAL A 262 17.04 -1.02 6.09
C VAL A 262 16.34 -1.13 4.72
N PRO A 263 15.92 0.00 4.14
CA PRO A 263 15.62 0.10 2.72
C PRO A 263 16.86 -0.24 1.88
N THR A 264 16.70 -1.18 0.94
CA THR A 264 17.77 -1.72 0.09
C THR A 264 17.29 -1.69 -1.36
N GLU A 265 17.91 -0.86 -2.19
CA GLU A 265 17.63 -0.78 -3.63
C GLU A 265 18.61 -1.69 -4.39
N PHE A 266 18.08 -2.64 -5.15
CA PHE A 266 18.86 -3.52 -6.02
C PHE A 266 18.66 -3.10 -7.48
N LYS A 267 19.71 -2.53 -8.07
CA LYS A 267 19.68 -1.92 -9.43
C LYS A 267 20.34 -2.77 -10.52
N GLY A 268 20.73 -4.02 -10.20
CA GLY A 268 21.33 -4.93 -11.18
C GLY A 268 20.35 -5.34 -12.29
N TYR A 269 19.10 -5.64 -11.92
CA TYR A 269 18.00 -5.96 -12.83
C TYR A 269 16.63 -5.95 -12.12
N GLY A 270 15.56 -6.13 -12.90
CA GLY A 270 14.19 -6.30 -12.41
C GLY A 270 13.41 -7.38 -13.16
N LYS A 271 12.07 -7.29 -13.16
CA LYS A 271 11.17 -8.31 -13.71
C LYS A 271 11.36 -8.58 -15.21
N GLY A 272 11.93 -7.64 -15.96
CA GLY A 272 12.23 -7.82 -17.38
C GLY A 272 13.23 -8.96 -17.62
N LEU A 273 14.34 -8.98 -16.86
CA LEU A 273 15.36 -10.04 -16.98
C LEU A 273 14.84 -11.38 -16.43
N ILE A 274 14.14 -11.36 -15.30
CA ILE A 274 13.59 -12.59 -14.68
C ILE A 274 12.57 -13.28 -15.62
N LYS A 275 11.72 -12.51 -16.30
CA LYS A 275 10.83 -13.04 -17.35
C LYS A 275 11.61 -13.60 -18.54
N ALA A 276 12.76 -13.03 -18.90
CA ALA A 276 13.62 -13.57 -19.95
C ALA A 276 14.28 -14.91 -19.57
N PHE A 277 14.39 -15.22 -18.27
CA PHE A 277 14.73 -16.55 -17.74
C PHE A 277 13.52 -17.51 -17.69
N LYS A 278 12.34 -17.09 -18.16
CA LYS A 278 11.06 -17.81 -18.13
C LYS A 278 10.54 -18.14 -16.72
N MET A 279 10.82 -17.25 -15.76
CA MET A 279 10.46 -17.43 -14.34
C MET A 279 9.40 -16.42 -13.89
N SER A 280 8.63 -16.79 -12.86
CA SER A 280 7.77 -15.83 -12.15
C SER A 280 8.68 -14.87 -11.36
N PRO A 281 8.58 -13.53 -11.56
CA PRO A 281 9.42 -12.56 -10.87
C PRO A 281 9.33 -12.64 -9.35
N ASP A 282 8.13 -12.89 -8.84
CA ASP A 282 7.82 -13.00 -7.41
C ASP A 282 8.46 -14.26 -6.80
N ALA A 283 8.20 -15.43 -7.40
CA ALA A 283 8.78 -16.70 -6.97
C ALA A 283 10.32 -16.72 -7.05
N TYR A 284 10.90 -16.03 -8.04
CA TYR A 284 12.35 -15.86 -8.15
C TYR A 284 12.91 -15.05 -6.98
N VAL A 285 12.27 -13.92 -6.63
CA VAL A 285 12.67 -13.12 -5.47
C VAL A 285 12.51 -13.90 -4.16
N GLN A 286 11.43 -14.66 -4.00
CA GLN A 286 11.25 -15.55 -2.85
C GLN A 286 12.38 -16.58 -2.72
N MET A 287 12.86 -17.15 -3.83
CA MET A 287 14.02 -18.06 -3.79
C MET A 287 15.32 -17.32 -3.46
N ALA A 288 15.53 -16.09 -3.94
CA ALA A 288 16.66 -15.25 -3.51
C ALA A 288 16.62 -14.96 -2.00
N LEU A 289 15.44 -14.71 -1.42
CA LEU A 289 15.25 -14.55 0.03
C LEU A 289 15.57 -15.84 0.81
N GLN A 290 15.19 -17.02 0.28
CA GLN A 290 15.56 -18.30 0.90
C GLN A 290 17.08 -18.52 0.88
N LEU A 291 17.75 -18.28 -0.26
CA LEU A 291 19.20 -18.44 -0.39
C LEU A 291 19.97 -17.46 0.51
N ALA A 292 19.54 -16.19 0.54
CA ALA A 292 20.12 -15.19 1.44
C ALA A 292 19.99 -15.58 2.92
N TYR A 293 18.85 -16.17 3.31
CA TYR A 293 18.62 -16.60 4.70
C TYR A 293 19.51 -17.81 5.03
N TYR A 294 19.56 -18.79 4.12
CA TYR A 294 20.41 -19.98 4.25
C TYR A 294 21.88 -19.61 4.41
N ARG A 295 22.40 -18.70 3.57
CA ARG A 295 23.78 -18.21 3.66
C ARG A 295 24.08 -17.47 4.97
N LYS A 296 23.13 -16.68 5.48
CA LYS A 296 23.31 -15.92 6.73
C LYS A 296 23.25 -16.78 7.99
N HIS A 297 22.38 -17.81 8.00
CA HIS A 297 22.03 -18.54 9.22
C HIS A 297 22.40 -20.03 9.21
N GLY A 298 22.79 -20.60 8.06
CA GLY A 298 23.08 -22.02 7.91
C GLY A 298 21.85 -22.95 7.92
N GLU A 299 20.63 -22.39 7.95
CA GLU A 299 19.38 -23.12 8.00
C GLU A 299 18.28 -22.45 7.15
N LEU A 300 17.18 -23.16 6.90
CA LEU A 300 15.94 -22.59 6.40
C LEU A 300 14.85 -22.64 7.46
N VAL A 301 13.97 -21.64 7.46
CA VAL A 301 12.96 -21.43 8.50
C VAL A 301 11.55 -21.30 7.92
N ALA A 302 10.54 -21.47 8.78
CA ALA A 302 9.15 -21.19 8.44
C ALA A 302 9.04 -19.75 7.89
N THR A 303 8.76 -19.66 6.60
CA THR A 303 8.67 -18.40 5.85
C THR A 303 7.22 -18.14 5.46
N TYR A 304 6.71 -16.97 5.83
CA TYR A 304 5.37 -16.50 5.45
C TYR A 304 5.48 -15.60 4.23
N GLU A 305 4.61 -15.83 3.25
CA GLU A 305 4.27 -14.86 2.21
C GLU A 305 2.74 -14.63 2.20
N SER A 306 2.33 -13.37 2.00
CA SER A 306 0.92 -12.99 1.87
C SER A 306 0.31 -13.35 0.50
N ALA A 307 -0.58 -14.34 0.45
CA ALA A 307 -1.38 -14.66 -0.72
C ALA A 307 -2.81 -14.08 -0.62
N ALA A 308 -3.19 -13.19 -1.54
CA ALA A 308 -4.51 -12.54 -1.49
C ALA A 308 -5.65 -13.48 -1.90
N THR A 309 -6.59 -13.75 -1.00
CA THR A 309 -7.77 -14.63 -1.24
C THR A 309 -9.02 -13.86 -1.69
N ARG A 310 -8.84 -12.61 -2.12
CA ARG A 310 -9.93 -11.66 -2.46
C ARG A 310 -10.89 -12.12 -3.55
N LYS A 311 -10.60 -13.19 -4.31
CA LYS A 311 -11.57 -13.81 -5.23
C LYS A 311 -12.77 -14.44 -4.50
N TYR A 312 -12.66 -14.69 -3.19
CA TYR A 312 -13.76 -15.15 -2.33
C TYR A 312 -14.45 -13.97 -1.63
N ARG A 313 -15.73 -14.13 -1.30
CA ARG A 313 -16.51 -13.16 -0.51
C ARG A 313 -15.83 -12.96 0.85
N HIS A 314 -15.56 -11.70 1.21
CA HIS A 314 -14.80 -11.29 2.41
C HIS A 314 -13.35 -11.83 2.49
N GLY A 315 -12.78 -12.34 1.38
CA GLY A 315 -11.40 -12.82 1.34
C GLY A 315 -10.37 -11.73 1.69
N ARG A 316 -9.41 -12.12 2.53
CA ARG A 316 -8.26 -11.30 2.98
C ARG A 316 -6.98 -11.94 2.45
N THR A 317 -6.26 -12.66 3.31
CA THR A 317 -5.01 -13.36 3.00
C THR A 317 -5.07 -14.83 3.42
N GLU A 318 -4.34 -15.65 2.68
CA GLU A 318 -3.83 -16.97 3.07
C GLU A 318 -2.29 -16.89 3.05
N THR A 319 -1.60 -17.89 3.58
CA THR A 319 -0.14 -17.98 3.59
C THR A 319 0.36 -18.84 2.43
N ALA A 320 1.20 -18.26 1.58
CA ALA A 320 2.14 -19.03 0.76
C ALA A 320 3.38 -19.33 1.62
N ARG A 321 3.83 -20.61 1.63
CA ARG A 321 4.98 -21.05 2.42
C ARG A 321 6.19 -21.18 1.49
N SER A 322 7.12 -20.22 1.55
CA SER A 322 8.27 -20.18 0.64
C SER A 322 9.33 -21.25 0.93
N CYS A 323 9.48 -21.64 2.19
CA CYS A 323 10.35 -22.75 2.59
C CYS A 323 9.71 -24.10 2.21
N SER A 324 10.40 -24.85 1.37
CA SER A 324 9.98 -26.12 0.77
C SER A 324 11.17 -27.09 0.65
N ILE A 325 10.91 -28.34 0.27
CA ILE A 325 11.97 -29.32 0.00
C ILE A 325 12.81 -28.85 -1.21
N GLU A 326 12.12 -28.27 -2.20
CA GLU A 326 12.69 -27.77 -3.43
C GLU A 326 13.51 -26.48 -3.20
N SER A 327 13.05 -25.56 -2.35
CA SER A 327 13.85 -24.39 -1.96
C SER A 327 15.09 -24.79 -1.17
N LYS A 328 14.99 -25.82 -0.32
CA LYS A 328 16.15 -26.38 0.38
C LYS A 328 17.17 -26.96 -0.59
N ALA A 329 16.74 -27.85 -1.49
CA ALA A 329 17.61 -28.46 -2.49
C ALA A 329 18.25 -27.42 -3.43
N PHE A 330 17.54 -26.32 -3.73
CA PHE A 330 18.11 -25.17 -4.44
C PHE A 330 19.21 -24.47 -3.63
N CYS A 331 18.98 -24.15 -2.36
CA CYS A 331 19.99 -23.47 -1.53
C CYS A 331 21.24 -24.33 -1.35
N GLU A 332 21.08 -25.61 -1.05
CA GLU A 332 22.18 -26.57 -0.94
C GLU A 332 22.96 -26.69 -2.26
N ALA A 333 22.27 -26.84 -3.41
CA ALA A 333 22.95 -26.94 -4.71
C ALA A 333 23.66 -25.64 -5.12
N MET A 334 23.14 -24.47 -4.75
CA MET A 334 23.70 -23.18 -5.17
C MET A 334 25.06 -22.89 -4.55
N ASP A 335 25.26 -23.34 -3.30
CA ASP A 335 26.48 -23.13 -2.52
C ASP A 335 27.45 -24.34 -2.53
N ASP A 336 27.04 -25.47 -3.14
CA ASP A 336 27.90 -26.64 -3.38
C ASP A 336 28.94 -26.35 -4.49
N PRO A 337 30.26 -26.33 -4.17
CA PRO A 337 31.31 -26.00 -5.13
C PRO A 337 31.47 -27.03 -6.26
N ASP A 338 31.12 -28.29 -6.02
CA ASP A 338 31.23 -29.37 -7.02
C ASP A 338 30.03 -29.38 -7.98
N MET A 339 28.99 -28.61 -7.68
CA MET A 339 27.72 -28.65 -8.42
C MET A 339 27.71 -27.73 -9.64
N SER A 340 27.58 -28.32 -10.83
CA SER A 340 27.60 -27.60 -12.11
C SER A 340 26.51 -26.52 -12.22
N LEU A 341 26.80 -25.44 -12.98
CA LEU A 341 25.84 -24.35 -13.21
C LEU A 341 24.48 -24.84 -13.75
N LYS A 342 24.47 -25.88 -14.60
CA LYS A 342 23.24 -26.52 -15.08
C LYS A 342 22.43 -27.18 -13.97
N ALA A 343 23.09 -27.87 -13.04
CA ALA A 343 22.44 -28.48 -11.88
C ALA A 343 21.88 -27.42 -10.93
N ARG A 344 22.65 -26.36 -10.64
CA ARG A 344 22.19 -25.18 -9.88
C ARG A 344 20.95 -24.53 -10.50
N ALA A 345 21.00 -24.27 -11.81
CA ALA A 345 19.88 -23.74 -12.58
C ALA A 345 18.65 -24.67 -12.58
N ALA A 346 18.84 -25.99 -12.65
CA ALA A 346 17.76 -26.96 -12.59
C ALA A 346 17.08 -27.00 -11.21
N ALA A 347 17.86 -27.01 -10.13
CA ALA A 347 17.34 -26.94 -8.76
C ALA A 347 16.56 -25.62 -8.52
N CYS A 348 17.12 -24.48 -8.96
CA CYS A 348 16.42 -23.20 -8.90
C CYS A 348 15.12 -23.19 -9.72
N ARG A 349 15.13 -23.74 -10.95
CA ARG A 349 13.92 -23.89 -11.79
C ARG A 349 12.84 -24.70 -11.08
N ALA A 350 13.21 -25.80 -10.42
CA ALA A 350 12.27 -26.62 -9.64
C ALA A 350 11.70 -25.85 -8.44
N ALA A 351 12.53 -25.15 -7.67
CA ALA A 351 12.13 -24.38 -6.51
C ALA A 351 11.19 -23.21 -6.87
N VAL A 352 11.52 -22.44 -7.92
CA VAL A 352 10.68 -21.37 -8.47
C VAL A 352 9.34 -21.90 -8.97
N ALA A 353 9.33 -23.04 -9.68
CA ALA A 353 8.10 -23.66 -10.16
C ALA A 353 7.23 -24.17 -9.01
N ARG A 354 7.83 -24.78 -7.97
CA ARG A 354 7.13 -25.26 -6.79
C ARG A 354 6.49 -24.13 -6.01
N HIS A 355 7.23 -23.06 -5.76
CA HIS A 355 6.71 -21.89 -5.06
C HIS A 355 5.56 -21.26 -5.86
N ALA A 356 5.72 -21.04 -7.17
CA ALA A 356 4.63 -20.52 -8.02
C ALA A 356 3.37 -21.41 -8.00
N GLN A 357 3.53 -22.74 -7.91
CA GLN A 357 2.41 -23.68 -7.72
C GLN A 357 1.76 -23.53 -6.34
N TYR A 358 2.54 -23.40 -5.27
CA TYR A 358 2.00 -23.23 -3.90
C TYR A 358 1.28 -21.89 -3.73
N THR A 359 1.83 -20.79 -4.27
CA THR A 359 1.18 -19.48 -4.27
C THR A 359 -0.13 -19.51 -5.06
N ALA A 360 -0.20 -20.25 -6.18
CA ALA A 360 -1.45 -20.51 -6.89
C ALA A 360 -2.48 -21.25 -6.03
N TRP A 361 -2.08 -22.27 -5.25
CA TRP A 361 -2.96 -22.93 -4.28
C TRP A 361 -3.39 -21.99 -3.14
N ALA A 362 -2.50 -21.12 -2.64
CA ALA A 362 -2.79 -20.22 -1.53
C ALA A 362 -3.82 -19.13 -1.92
N VAL A 363 -3.66 -18.46 -3.08
CA VAL A 363 -4.70 -17.53 -3.60
C VAL A 363 -6.00 -18.26 -3.94
N ASP A 364 -5.91 -19.56 -4.22
CA ASP A 364 -7.05 -20.45 -4.45
C ASP A 364 -7.69 -21.03 -3.18
N GLY A 365 -7.25 -20.63 -1.98
CA GLY A 365 -7.81 -21.11 -0.71
C GLY A 365 -7.56 -22.61 -0.47
N GLN A 366 -6.52 -23.17 -1.08
CA GLN A 366 -6.12 -24.57 -1.02
C GLN A 366 -4.82 -24.80 -0.22
N ALA A 367 -4.20 -23.74 0.31
CA ALA A 367 -3.14 -23.85 1.30
C ALA A 367 -3.74 -24.14 2.70
N VAL A 368 -2.87 -24.36 3.69
CA VAL A 368 -3.25 -25.01 4.95
C VAL A 368 -3.46 -24.05 6.13
N ASP A 369 -2.88 -22.85 6.11
CA ASP A 369 -2.73 -22.04 7.31
C ASP A 369 -4.04 -21.45 7.85
N ARG A 370 -4.91 -20.86 7.02
CA ARG A 370 -6.24 -20.42 7.52
C ARG A 370 -7.14 -21.61 7.86
N HIS A 371 -6.99 -22.75 7.20
CA HIS A 371 -7.76 -23.95 7.52
C HIS A 371 -7.37 -24.53 8.89
N LEU A 372 -6.08 -24.69 9.16
CA LEU A 372 -5.57 -25.16 10.45
C LEU A 372 -5.89 -24.16 11.59
N LEU A 373 -5.84 -22.85 11.32
CA LEU A 373 -6.32 -21.83 12.24
C LEU A 373 -7.83 -21.99 12.51
N GLY A 374 -8.65 -22.19 11.48
CA GLY A 374 -10.09 -22.42 11.62
C GLY A 374 -10.42 -23.65 12.48
N LEU A 375 -9.72 -24.76 12.26
CA LEU A 375 -9.84 -25.99 13.06
C LEU A 375 -9.41 -25.78 14.53
N ARG A 376 -8.46 -24.87 14.79
CA ARG A 376 -8.07 -24.50 16.17
C ARG A 376 -9.09 -23.57 16.84
N LEU A 377 -9.74 -22.69 16.07
CA LEU A 377 -10.69 -21.68 16.58
C LEU A 377 -12.14 -22.20 16.71
N ILE A 378 -12.53 -23.24 15.97
CA ILE A 378 -13.86 -23.87 16.11
C ILE A 378 -13.96 -24.73 17.39
N ARG A 379 -12.82 -25.18 17.92
CA ARG A 379 -12.72 -25.90 19.19
C ARG A 379 -13.24 -25.04 20.34
N LYS A 380 -14.16 -25.58 21.14
CA LYS A 380 -14.70 -24.89 22.31
C LYS A 380 -13.66 -24.77 23.42
N PRO A 381 -13.80 -23.81 24.36
CA PRO A 381 -12.85 -23.63 25.46
C PRO A 381 -12.62 -24.91 26.31
N GLU A 382 -13.69 -25.69 26.52
CA GLU A 382 -13.73 -26.88 27.37
C GLU A 382 -13.21 -28.19 26.71
N GLU A 383 -13.08 -28.22 25.39
CA GLU A 383 -12.56 -29.39 24.66
C GLU A 383 -11.03 -29.46 24.77
N GLU A 384 -10.42 -30.65 24.85
CA GLU A 384 -8.95 -30.74 24.85
C GLU A 384 -8.35 -30.20 23.54
N VAL A 385 -7.15 -29.61 23.61
CA VAL A 385 -6.43 -29.18 22.40
C VAL A 385 -5.95 -30.42 21.63
N PRO A 386 -6.33 -30.62 20.36
CA PRO A 386 -5.84 -31.75 19.56
C PRO A 386 -4.31 -31.87 19.58
N ALA A 387 -3.79 -33.09 19.74
CA ALA A 387 -2.36 -33.35 19.92
C ALA A 387 -1.46 -32.68 18.84
N MET A 388 -1.91 -32.63 17.58
CA MET A 388 -1.23 -31.92 16.49
C MET A 388 -0.98 -30.43 16.79
N PHE A 389 -1.88 -29.74 17.49
CA PHE A 389 -1.71 -28.33 17.86
C PHE A 389 -0.88 -28.13 19.13
N GLN A 390 -0.64 -29.20 19.90
CA GLN A 390 0.29 -29.21 21.04
C GLN A 390 1.73 -29.55 20.60
N ASP A 391 1.91 -30.14 19.42
CA ASP A 391 3.21 -30.56 18.90
C ASP A 391 4.17 -29.36 18.70
N PRO A 392 5.38 -29.37 19.28
CA PRO A 392 6.40 -28.36 19.04
C PRO A 392 6.77 -28.16 17.57
N VAL A 393 6.61 -29.19 16.72
CA VAL A 393 6.74 -29.07 15.25
C VAL A 393 5.71 -28.10 14.70
N PHE A 394 4.42 -28.24 15.06
CA PHE A 394 3.36 -27.33 14.63
C PHE A 394 3.61 -25.91 15.13
N ALA A 395 4.03 -25.74 16.40
CA ALA A 395 4.39 -24.43 16.92
C ALA A 395 5.51 -23.76 16.10
N ARG A 396 6.53 -24.51 15.67
CA ARG A 396 7.58 -24.02 14.76
C ARG A 396 7.04 -23.68 13.37
N THR A 397 6.10 -24.46 12.81
CA THR A 397 5.53 -24.14 11.49
C THR A 397 4.70 -22.86 11.46
N CYS A 398 4.30 -22.33 12.62
CA CYS A 398 3.60 -21.06 12.79
C CYS A 398 4.51 -19.91 13.29
N ARG A 399 5.82 -20.14 13.52
CA ARG A 399 6.78 -19.12 13.95
C ARG A 399 7.54 -18.56 12.75
N TRP A 400 6.98 -17.51 12.15
CA TRP A 400 7.47 -16.92 10.90
C TRP A 400 8.75 -16.09 11.07
N ARG A 401 9.92 -16.75 11.19
CA ARG A 401 11.23 -16.09 11.30
C ARG A 401 11.65 -15.34 10.03
N LEU A 402 10.94 -15.54 8.91
CA LEU A 402 10.98 -14.67 7.75
C LEU A 402 9.54 -14.37 7.31
N SER A 403 9.11 -13.11 7.40
CA SER A 403 7.76 -12.68 7.03
C SER A 403 7.82 -11.71 5.86
N THR A 404 7.24 -12.10 4.73
CA THR A 404 7.37 -11.41 3.46
C THR A 404 6.01 -11.02 2.86
N SER A 405 6.04 -10.04 1.96
CA SER A 405 4.90 -9.67 1.12
C SER A 405 5.39 -8.87 -0.06
N GLN A 406 4.76 -9.11 -1.21
CA GLN A 406 4.97 -8.36 -2.45
C GLN A 406 3.88 -7.30 -2.63
N ILE A 407 4.30 -6.11 -3.05
CA ILE A 407 3.49 -5.03 -3.61
C ILE A 407 4.36 -4.37 -4.67
N SER A 408 3.81 -3.90 -5.78
CA SER A 408 4.57 -3.11 -6.75
C SER A 408 3.70 -2.08 -7.44
N ASP A 409 4.07 -0.81 -7.24
CA ASP A 409 3.56 0.34 -7.96
C ASP A 409 4.76 1.24 -8.27
N ASP A 410 4.86 1.74 -9.50
CA ASP A 410 5.98 2.60 -9.91
C ASP A 410 5.92 3.99 -9.21
N CYS A 411 4.79 4.35 -8.60
CA CYS A 411 4.67 5.51 -7.73
C CYS A 411 5.39 5.35 -6.37
N PHE A 412 5.82 4.14 -5.99
CA PHE A 412 6.41 3.90 -4.68
C PHE A 412 7.94 3.86 -4.72
N ILE A 413 8.55 4.63 -3.82
CA ILE A 413 9.99 4.62 -3.55
C ILE A 413 10.35 3.70 -2.37
N ALA A 414 9.42 3.48 -1.44
CA ALA A 414 9.60 2.65 -0.26
C ALA A 414 8.25 2.19 0.30
N TYR A 415 8.21 0.99 0.86
CA TYR A 415 7.17 0.53 1.80
C TYR A 415 7.79 -0.53 2.74
N GLY A 416 7.15 -0.80 3.89
CA GLY A 416 7.69 -1.72 4.89
C GLY A 416 6.82 -1.87 6.13
N TRP A 417 7.11 -2.87 6.94
CA TRP A 417 6.57 -3.13 8.28
C TRP A 417 7.63 -3.89 9.11
N GLY A 418 7.41 -4.05 10.42
CA GLY A 418 8.34 -4.77 11.31
C GLY A 418 8.32 -6.29 11.16
N GLU A 419 9.31 -6.96 11.72
CA GLU A 419 9.28 -8.41 11.92
C GLU A 419 8.10 -8.86 12.80
N VAL A 420 7.61 -10.08 12.59
CA VAL A 420 6.43 -10.63 13.30
C VAL A 420 6.81 -11.51 14.50
N VAL A 421 8.10 -11.78 14.69
CA VAL A 421 8.69 -12.47 15.83
C VAL A 421 10.07 -11.85 16.14
N PRO A 422 10.50 -11.72 17.41
CA PRO A 422 11.75 -11.02 17.75
C PRO A 422 13.03 -11.64 17.18
N ASP A 423 13.01 -12.93 16.85
CA ASP A 423 14.10 -13.72 16.27
C ASP A 423 13.95 -13.92 14.74
N GLY A 424 13.26 -12.99 14.08
CA GLY A 424 13.00 -13.03 12.64
C GLY A 424 13.13 -11.68 11.93
N TYR A 425 12.82 -11.69 10.64
CA TYR A 425 12.83 -10.52 9.77
C TYR A 425 11.46 -10.23 9.18
N GLY A 426 11.14 -8.94 9.06
CA GLY A 426 10.16 -8.45 8.08
C GLY A 426 10.88 -8.13 6.76
N CYS A 427 10.29 -8.54 5.63
CA CYS A 427 10.86 -8.27 4.31
C CYS A 427 9.77 -7.86 3.31
N ALA A 428 9.58 -6.55 3.17
CA ALA A 428 8.75 -5.97 2.12
C ALA A 428 9.55 -5.87 0.83
N TYR A 429 8.99 -6.18 -0.34
CA TYR A 429 9.72 -6.00 -1.61
C TYR A 429 8.86 -5.55 -2.80
N MET A 430 9.46 -4.71 -3.65
CA MET A 430 8.91 -4.30 -4.95
C MET A 430 9.69 -4.94 -6.09
N VAL A 431 8.97 -5.31 -7.14
CA VAL A 431 9.45 -6.00 -8.33
C VAL A 431 9.13 -5.12 -9.54
N LYS A 432 9.99 -4.13 -9.82
CA LYS A 432 9.83 -3.17 -10.93
C LYS A 432 10.42 -3.72 -12.22
N GLU A 433 10.41 -2.94 -13.31
CA GLU A 433 10.88 -3.44 -14.61
C GLU A 433 12.39 -3.71 -14.64
N THR A 434 13.18 -2.76 -14.14
CA THR A 434 14.66 -2.75 -14.20
C THR A 434 15.34 -2.81 -12.85
N GLU A 435 14.60 -2.71 -11.74
CA GLU A 435 15.13 -2.74 -10.37
C GLU A 435 14.22 -3.55 -9.44
N LEU A 436 14.79 -3.97 -8.31
CA LEU A 436 14.08 -4.51 -7.16
C LEU A 436 14.31 -3.60 -5.95
N TYR A 437 13.36 -3.55 -5.03
CA TYR A 437 13.49 -2.85 -3.76
C TYR A 437 13.14 -3.81 -2.63
N PHE A 438 13.85 -3.72 -1.51
CA PHE A 438 13.56 -4.45 -0.29
C PHE A 438 13.52 -3.48 0.90
N CYS A 439 12.66 -3.74 1.88
CA CYS A 439 12.76 -3.13 3.21
C CYS A 439 12.91 -4.25 4.23
N VAL A 440 14.09 -4.35 4.82
CA VAL A 440 14.44 -5.39 5.79
C VAL A 440 14.33 -4.83 7.20
N THR A 441 13.50 -5.45 8.03
CA THR A 441 13.34 -5.13 9.45
C THR A 441 13.73 -6.30 10.34
N SER A 442 14.32 -6.03 11.51
CA SER A 442 14.58 -7.02 12.56
C SER A 442 14.88 -6.37 13.91
N MET A 443 14.71 -7.11 15.01
CA MET A 443 15.23 -6.74 16.33
C MET A 443 16.70 -7.17 16.49
N GLY A 444 17.61 -6.42 15.84
CA GLY A 444 19.06 -6.58 16.05
C GLY A 444 19.72 -7.75 15.32
N LEU A 445 19.09 -8.34 14.30
CA LEU A 445 19.62 -9.50 13.55
C LEU A 445 20.50 -9.11 12.34
N GLY A 446 20.96 -7.86 12.26
CA GLY A 446 21.79 -7.38 11.16
C GLY A 446 21.01 -7.22 9.85
N SER A 447 19.95 -6.40 9.86
CA SER A 447 19.10 -6.14 8.68
C SER A 447 19.91 -5.66 7.45
N ARG A 448 21.02 -4.93 7.66
CA ARG A 448 21.90 -4.46 6.58
C ARG A 448 22.70 -5.59 5.94
N GLU A 449 23.19 -6.52 6.75
CA GLU A 449 23.91 -7.73 6.30
C GLU A 449 22.98 -8.69 5.56
N PHE A 450 21.74 -8.85 6.05
CA PHE A 450 20.74 -9.63 5.33
C PHE A 450 20.39 -8.99 3.97
N GLY A 451 20.30 -7.66 3.90
CA GLY A 451 20.17 -6.93 2.64
C GLY A 451 21.34 -7.15 1.66
N GLN A 452 22.57 -7.30 2.16
CA GLN A 452 23.75 -7.66 1.34
C GLN A 452 23.63 -9.08 0.79
N HIS A 453 23.30 -10.07 1.62
CA HIS A 453 23.08 -11.45 1.16
C HIS A 453 21.92 -11.59 0.17
N ILE A 454 20.90 -10.75 0.25
CA ILE A 454 19.83 -10.68 -0.78
C ILE A 454 20.40 -10.21 -2.12
N ALA A 455 21.25 -9.18 -2.13
CA ALA A 455 21.88 -8.69 -3.35
C ALA A 455 22.86 -9.72 -3.95
N GLU A 456 23.65 -10.40 -3.11
CA GLU A 456 24.56 -11.49 -3.51
C GLU A 456 23.79 -12.67 -4.12
N ALA A 457 22.72 -13.13 -3.45
CA ALA A 457 21.86 -14.20 -3.95
C ALA A 457 21.25 -13.85 -5.32
N LEU A 458 20.80 -12.60 -5.52
CA LEU A 458 20.29 -12.13 -6.80
C LEU A 458 21.36 -12.16 -7.90
N GLU A 459 22.56 -11.62 -7.66
CA GLU A 459 23.62 -11.62 -8.68
C GLU A 459 24.11 -13.05 -9.02
N ASP A 460 24.25 -13.94 -8.04
CA ASP A 460 24.63 -15.34 -8.27
C ASP A 460 23.57 -16.09 -9.10
N MET A 461 22.28 -15.88 -8.79
CA MET A 461 21.17 -16.43 -9.56
C MET A 461 21.16 -15.88 -10.98
N ARG A 462 21.42 -14.57 -11.17
CA ARG A 462 21.55 -13.95 -12.49
C ARG A 462 22.71 -14.57 -13.28
N PHE A 463 23.91 -14.61 -12.72
CA PHE A 463 25.11 -15.19 -13.34
C PHE A 463 24.83 -16.62 -13.82
N THR A 464 24.26 -17.44 -12.94
CA THR A 464 23.90 -18.83 -13.23
C THR A 464 22.95 -18.95 -14.43
N PHE A 465 21.91 -18.12 -14.52
CA PHE A 465 20.97 -18.16 -15.66
C PHE A 465 21.48 -17.48 -16.93
N GLU A 466 22.37 -16.49 -16.84
CA GLU A 466 23.05 -15.90 -18.01
C GLU A 466 23.99 -16.92 -18.65
N GLU A 467 24.84 -17.60 -17.87
CA GLU A 467 25.76 -18.63 -18.37
C GLU A 467 25.02 -19.88 -18.88
N VAL A 468 24.04 -20.40 -18.13
CA VAL A 468 23.26 -21.56 -18.60
C VAL A 468 22.50 -21.25 -19.88
N ARG A 469 22.00 -20.02 -20.09
CA ARG A 469 21.40 -19.62 -21.38
C ARG A 469 22.41 -19.47 -22.51
N LYS A 470 23.68 -19.18 -22.24
CA LYS A 470 24.76 -19.22 -23.26
C LYS A 470 25.04 -20.67 -23.65
N MET A 471 25.16 -21.57 -22.67
CA MET A 471 25.35 -23.02 -22.89
C MET A 471 24.19 -23.63 -23.67
N GLU A 472 22.95 -23.43 -23.24
CA GLU A 472 21.73 -23.92 -23.91
C GLU A 472 21.62 -23.42 -25.36
N LYS A 473 22.08 -22.19 -25.66
CA LYS A 473 22.13 -21.65 -27.02
C LYS A 473 23.24 -22.27 -27.87
N ALA A 474 24.42 -22.49 -27.31
CA ALA A 474 25.53 -23.13 -28.02
C ALA A 474 25.16 -24.57 -28.40
N GLU A 475 24.61 -25.33 -27.45
CA GLU A 475 24.16 -26.70 -27.67
C GLU A 475 23.01 -26.78 -28.69
N ALA A 476 22.06 -25.84 -28.66
CA ALA A 476 21.01 -25.76 -29.67
C ALA A 476 21.54 -25.40 -31.08
N ALA A 477 22.58 -24.55 -31.16
CA ALA A 477 23.22 -24.20 -32.44
C ALA A 477 24.04 -25.37 -33.00
N GLU A 478 24.77 -26.09 -32.15
CA GLU A 478 25.50 -27.30 -32.52
C GLU A 478 24.55 -28.40 -32.98
N ALA A 479 23.49 -28.68 -32.22
CA ALA A 479 22.46 -29.65 -32.60
C ALA A 479 21.76 -29.27 -33.93
N ALA A 480 21.52 -27.98 -34.18
CA ALA A 480 20.97 -27.51 -35.45
C ALA A 480 21.95 -27.71 -36.62
N LEU A 481 23.25 -27.51 -36.40
CA LEU A 481 24.29 -27.72 -37.41
C LEU A 481 24.47 -29.22 -37.73
N VAL A 482 24.44 -30.09 -36.71
CA VAL A 482 24.45 -31.55 -36.90
C VAL A 482 23.19 -32.02 -37.64
N ALA A 483 22.01 -31.50 -37.29
CA ALA A 483 20.76 -31.81 -38.00
C ALA A 483 20.78 -31.33 -39.46
N ALA A 484 21.34 -30.15 -39.74
CA ALA A 484 21.50 -29.63 -41.10
C ALA A 484 22.48 -30.48 -41.93
N ALA A 485 23.60 -30.93 -41.34
CA ALA A 485 24.55 -31.82 -41.99
C ALA A 485 23.92 -33.19 -42.31
N ALA A 486 23.18 -33.78 -41.37
CA ALA A 486 22.45 -35.03 -41.59
C ALA A 486 21.38 -34.91 -42.68
N ALA A 487 20.65 -33.78 -42.73
CA ALA A 487 19.68 -33.51 -43.78
C ALA A 487 20.33 -33.32 -45.16
N ALA A 488 21.49 -32.68 -45.23
CA ALA A 488 22.26 -32.52 -46.46
C ALA A 488 22.78 -33.87 -46.98
N GLU A 489 23.29 -34.74 -46.10
CA GLU A 489 23.74 -36.09 -46.49
C GLU A 489 22.57 -36.98 -46.94
N ALA A 490 21.42 -36.92 -46.24
CA ALA A 490 20.21 -37.63 -46.68
C ALA A 490 19.72 -37.16 -48.07
N ALA A 491 19.81 -35.86 -48.35
CA ALA A 491 19.49 -35.32 -49.67
C ALA A 491 20.49 -35.76 -50.76
N ARG A 492 21.79 -35.88 -50.40
CA ARG A 492 22.85 -36.40 -51.28
C ARG A 492 22.60 -37.87 -51.65
N VAL A 493 22.30 -38.73 -50.67
CA VAL A 493 21.98 -40.15 -50.89
C VAL A 493 20.72 -40.29 -51.75
N ALA A 494 19.65 -39.53 -51.47
CA ALA A 494 18.42 -39.56 -52.27
C ALA A 494 18.64 -39.11 -53.73
N ALA A 495 19.59 -38.21 -53.98
CA ALA A 495 19.99 -37.82 -55.33
C ALA A 495 20.73 -38.96 -56.07
N GLU A 496 21.68 -39.63 -55.40
CA GLU A 496 22.40 -40.79 -55.95
C GLU A 496 21.46 -41.98 -56.25
N GLU A 497 20.47 -42.24 -55.38
CA GLU A 497 19.46 -43.27 -55.61
C GLU A 497 18.56 -42.93 -56.81
N ARG A 498 18.16 -41.66 -56.95
CA ARG A 498 17.40 -41.19 -58.11
C ARG A 498 18.20 -41.30 -59.41
N GLU A 499 19.49 -40.98 -59.38
CA GLU A 499 20.39 -41.13 -60.54
C GLU A 499 20.55 -42.61 -60.92
N LYS A 500 20.77 -43.50 -59.95
CA LYS A 500 20.78 -44.96 -60.17
C LYS A 500 19.46 -45.48 -60.73
N ALA A 501 18.32 -45.00 -60.26
CA ALA A 501 17.00 -45.38 -60.77
C ALA A 501 16.80 -44.92 -62.22
N LEU A 502 17.24 -43.71 -62.58
CA LEU A 502 17.23 -43.20 -63.95
C LEU A 502 18.17 -44.00 -64.87
N ALA A 503 19.37 -44.35 -64.40
CA ALA A 503 20.31 -45.18 -65.14
C ALA A 503 19.79 -46.62 -65.34
N ALA A 504 19.11 -47.19 -64.34
CA ALA A 504 18.45 -48.50 -64.45
C ALA A 504 17.29 -48.46 -65.46
N ALA A 505 16.48 -47.40 -65.46
CA ALA A 505 15.43 -47.21 -66.46
C ALA A 505 15.98 -47.04 -67.89
N ALA A 506 17.11 -46.35 -68.05
CA ALA A 506 17.79 -46.21 -69.34
C ALA A 506 18.36 -47.55 -69.84
N ASN A 507 18.96 -48.37 -68.96
CA ASN A 507 19.48 -49.70 -69.32
C ASN A 507 18.36 -50.73 -69.56
N GLY A 508 17.20 -50.57 -68.91
CA GLY A 508 16.00 -51.39 -69.16
C GLY A 508 15.32 -51.13 -70.50
N ALA A 509 15.65 -50.03 -71.20
CA ALA A 509 15.07 -49.68 -72.50
C ALA A 509 15.78 -50.34 -73.71
N ASN A 510 16.80 -51.17 -73.48
CA ASN A 510 17.52 -51.93 -74.52
C ASN A 510 17.17 -53.43 -74.49
N GLY A 511 15.90 -53.78 -74.21
CA GLY A 511 15.41 -55.16 -74.21
C GLY A 511 13.99 -55.25 -74.75
N ASP A 512 13.89 -55.62 -76.02
CA ASP A 512 12.70 -56.01 -76.81
C ASP A 512 11.44 -55.13 -76.73
N GLY A 513 11.04 -54.61 -77.89
CA GLY A 513 9.89 -53.73 -78.01
C GLY A 513 8.56 -54.48 -78.07
N ASP A 514 7.51 -53.83 -77.58
CA ASP A 514 6.26 -53.73 -78.32
C ASP A 514 5.61 -52.36 -78.08
N ALA A 515 4.83 -51.88 -79.05
CA ALA A 515 4.17 -50.58 -78.96
C ALA A 515 2.88 -50.66 -78.14
N MET A 516 2.44 -49.55 -77.51
CA MET A 516 1.01 -49.17 -77.41
C MET A 516 0.78 -47.73 -76.89
N ILE A 517 0.26 -46.89 -77.81
CA ILE A 517 -0.81 -45.89 -77.64
C ILE A 517 -0.68 -44.77 -76.57
N LEU A 518 -0.43 -43.56 -77.08
CA LEU A 518 -0.90 -42.27 -76.52
C LEU A 518 -2.25 -41.89 -77.14
N PRO A 519 -3.09 -41.10 -76.43
CA PRO A 519 -4.04 -40.19 -77.07
C PRO A 519 -3.69 -38.71 -76.81
N MET A 520 -3.47 -37.96 -77.89
CA MET A 520 -3.66 -36.50 -77.94
C MET A 520 -5.10 -36.16 -78.33
N ILE A 521 -5.54 -34.91 -78.07
CA ILE A 521 -6.55 -34.07 -78.78
C ILE A 521 -7.20 -33.11 -77.76
N ASP A 522 -7.52 -31.82 -78.03
CA ASP A 522 -7.03 -30.82 -79.00
C ASP A 522 -7.53 -29.41 -78.56
N THR A 523 -7.04 -28.38 -79.23
CA THR A 523 -7.29 -26.92 -79.16
C THR A 523 -8.67 -26.51 -79.73
N THR A 524 -9.34 -25.39 -79.37
CA THR A 524 -9.03 -23.98 -79.74
C THR A 524 -10.10 -22.98 -79.20
N SER A 525 -9.66 -21.79 -78.71
CA SER A 525 -10.01 -20.37 -79.09
C SER A 525 -11.47 -19.85 -79.22
N PRO A 526 -11.76 -18.51 -79.38
CA PRO A 526 -10.91 -17.28 -79.46
C PRO A 526 -11.28 -16.12 -78.47
N GLY A 527 -10.40 -15.14 -78.14
CA GLY A 527 -10.17 -13.83 -78.82
C GLY A 527 -10.60 -12.63 -77.92
N PHE A 528 -10.15 -11.36 -78.00
CA PHE A 528 -9.16 -10.63 -78.83
C PHE A 528 -8.83 -9.22 -78.22
N PHE A 529 -7.74 -8.54 -78.66
CA PHE A 529 -7.28 -7.14 -78.37
C PHE A 529 -6.78 -6.79 -76.94
N GLY A 530 -5.73 -5.96 -76.72
CA GLY A 530 -4.70 -5.44 -77.64
C GLY A 530 -3.93 -4.17 -77.13
N SER A 531 -2.59 -4.16 -77.32
CA SER A 531 -1.68 -2.98 -77.41
C SER A 531 -0.98 -2.34 -76.17
N ALA A 532 0.34 -2.16 -76.32
CA ALA A 532 1.25 -1.11 -75.80
C ALA A 532 1.70 -1.04 -74.31
N GLY A 533 2.70 -1.87 -73.96
CA GLY A 533 4.09 -1.45 -73.67
C GLY A 533 4.45 -0.45 -72.55
N GLY A 534 5.30 -0.90 -71.60
CA GLY A 534 6.30 -0.01 -70.97
C GLY A 534 6.67 -0.27 -69.49
N VAL A 535 7.85 -0.87 -69.26
CA VAL A 535 8.79 -0.65 -68.13
C VAL A 535 8.44 -1.22 -66.72
N ASP A 536 9.06 -2.37 -66.46
CA ASP A 536 9.80 -2.80 -65.25
C ASP A 536 9.21 -3.12 -63.85
N LEU A 537 9.69 -4.29 -63.40
CA LEU A 537 10.21 -4.67 -62.07
C LEU A 537 9.30 -5.15 -60.92
N ILE A 538 9.62 -6.39 -60.53
CA ILE A 538 9.51 -7.03 -59.20
C ILE A 538 8.12 -7.50 -58.77
N SER A 539 7.96 -8.82 -58.78
CA SER A 539 6.76 -9.56 -58.44
C SER A 539 6.46 -9.56 -56.94
N ARG A 540 5.24 -9.14 -56.59
CA ARG A 540 4.52 -9.61 -55.40
C ARG A 540 3.36 -10.50 -55.86
N SER A 541 3.28 -11.71 -55.34
CA SER A 541 2.12 -12.59 -55.53
C SER A 541 1.36 -12.73 -54.20
N PRO A 542 0.06 -12.40 -54.15
CA PRO A 542 -0.79 -12.61 -52.97
C PRO A 542 -1.42 -14.02 -52.95
N SER A 543 -2.16 -14.28 -51.86
CA SER A 543 -2.76 -15.54 -51.40
C SER A 543 -3.58 -16.38 -52.41
N PRO A 544 -3.63 -17.71 -52.22
CA PRO A 544 -4.70 -18.58 -52.76
C PRO A 544 -5.96 -18.58 -51.85
N PRO A 545 -7.12 -19.07 -52.34
CA PRO A 545 -8.43 -18.89 -51.71
C PRO A 545 -8.86 -19.98 -50.71
N SER A 546 -10.02 -19.74 -50.08
CA SER A 546 -10.62 -20.56 -49.02
C SER A 546 -11.11 -21.94 -49.46
N LEU A 547 -10.84 -22.97 -48.66
CA LEU A 547 -11.63 -24.20 -48.56
C LEU A 547 -11.95 -24.51 -47.09
N SER A 548 -13.13 -25.09 -46.86
CA SER A 548 -13.74 -25.29 -45.54
C SER A 548 -12.99 -26.34 -44.70
N LYS A 549 -12.84 -26.07 -43.39
CA LYS A 549 -12.28 -27.03 -42.42
C LYS A 549 -13.40 -27.74 -41.65
N PRO A 550 -13.34 -29.08 -41.49
CA PRO A 550 -14.17 -29.79 -40.52
C PRO A 550 -13.64 -29.56 -39.09
N ALA A 551 -14.53 -29.65 -38.09
CA ALA A 551 -14.18 -29.47 -36.69
C ALA A 551 -13.33 -30.65 -36.14
N PRO A 552 -12.35 -30.40 -35.25
CA PRO A 552 -11.58 -31.46 -34.62
C PRO A 552 -12.42 -32.20 -33.56
N ARG A 553 -12.68 -33.49 -33.80
CA ARG A 553 -13.17 -34.41 -32.76
C ARG A 553 -12.02 -34.79 -31.82
N THR A 554 -12.10 -34.39 -30.56
CA THR A 554 -11.29 -34.98 -29.47
C THR A 554 -12.12 -36.00 -28.70
N SER A 555 -12.19 -37.24 -29.19
CA SER A 555 -12.73 -38.37 -28.41
C SER A 555 -11.67 -38.91 -27.46
N LEU A 556 -11.57 -38.35 -26.26
CA LEU A 556 -10.95 -39.02 -25.13
C LEU A 556 -11.95 -40.05 -24.58
N PHE A 557 -11.58 -41.32 -24.64
CA PHE A 557 -12.29 -42.39 -23.94
C PHE A 557 -12.04 -42.26 -22.44
N PHE A 558 -13.02 -41.72 -21.71
CA PHE A 558 -12.95 -41.64 -20.24
C PHE A 558 -13.57 -42.90 -19.61
N GLN A 559 -12.81 -43.57 -18.75
CA GLN A 559 -13.31 -44.70 -17.95
C GLN A 559 -14.22 -44.18 -16.83
N LYS A 560 -15.21 -45.00 -16.45
CA LYS A 560 -16.38 -44.60 -15.64
C LYS A 560 -16.08 -44.35 -14.14
N ASP A 561 -14.86 -44.60 -13.71
CA ASP A 561 -14.47 -44.68 -12.28
C ASP A 561 -13.35 -43.73 -11.84
N ASP A 562 -13.12 -42.64 -12.59
CA ASP A 562 -12.15 -41.60 -12.20
C ASP A 562 -12.55 -40.90 -10.87
N PRO A 563 -11.74 -40.98 -9.80
CA PRO A 563 -12.00 -40.33 -8.51
C PRO A 563 -12.05 -38.78 -8.60
N VAL A 564 -11.28 -38.19 -9.53
CA VAL A 564 -11.25 -36.75 -9.77
C VAL A 564 -12.58 -36.28 -10.35
N LEU A 565 -13.18 -37.07 -11.25
CA LEU A 565 -14.47 -36.77 -11.85
C LEU A 565 -15.61 -36.89 -10.83
N ARG A 566 -15.61 -37.91 -9.96
CA ARG A 566 -16.55 -38.02 -8.84
C ARG A 566 -16.43 -36.82 -7.90
N THR A 567 -15.21 -36.36 -7.61
CA THR A 567 -14.95 -35.18 -6.77
C THR A 567 -15.44 -33.89 -7.44
N ALA A 568 -15.27 -33.73 -8.76
CA ALA A 568 -15.76 -32.59 -9.51
C ALA A 568 -17.31 -32.53 -9.58
N LEU A 569 -17.96 -33.68 -9.80
CA LEU A 569 -19.42 -33.78 -9.82
C LEU A 569 -20.03 -33.53 -8.43
N ALA A 570 -19.42 -34.08 -7.37
CA ALA A 570 -19.82 -33.79 -5.99
C ALA A 570 -19.64 -32.30 -5.62
N ARG A 571 -18.59 -31.64 -6.12
CA ARG A 571 -18.39 -30.18 -5.96
C ARG A 571 -19.48 -29.35 -6.61
N ASN A 572 -19.88 -29.67 -7.86
CA ASN A 572 -21.00 -28.98 -8.51
C ASN A 572 -22.33 -29.23 -7.79
N ALA A 573 -22.58 -30.46 -7.33
CA ALA A 573 -23.78 -30.78 -6.56
C ALA A 573 -23.84 -30.00 -5.22
N MET A 574 -22.72 -29.89 -4.49
CA MET A 574 -22.66 -29.11 -3.25
C MET A 574 -22.76 -27.60 -3.48
N ALA A 575 -22.18 -27.06 -4.56
CA ALA A 575 -22.31 -25.64 -4.90
C ALA A 575 -23.77 -25.27 -5.17
N ILE A 576 -24.48 -26.06 -5.98
CA ILE A 576 -25.91 -25.87 -6.28
C ILE A 576 -26.78 -26.07 -5.04
N ALA A 577 -26.42 -27.00 -4.14
CA ALA A 577 -27.11 -27.20 -2.87
C ALA A 577 -26.92 -26.02 -1.89
N GLN A 578 -25.72 -25.46 -1.81
CA GLN A 578 -25.45 -24.25 -1.03
C GLN A 578 -26.22 -23.04 -1.58
N GLU A 579 -26.20 -22.84 -2.91
CA GLU A 579 -26.91 -21.72 -3.55
C GLU A 579 -28.42 -21.75 -3.24
N LYS A 580 -29.04 -22.95 -3.23
CA LYS A 580 -30.44 -23.16 -2.83
C LYS A 580 -30.72 -23.06 -1.32
N TYR A 581 -29.72 -23.29 -0.47
CA TYR A 581 -29.87 -23.19 0.98
C TYR A 581 -29.77 -21.74 1.47
N TRP A 582 -28.86 -20.95 0.86
CA TRP A 582 -28.63 -19.56 1.26
C TRP A 582 -29.66 -18.57 0.69
N SER A 583 -30.30 -18.88 -0.44
CA SER A 583 -31.37 -18.04 -1.02
C SER A 583 -32.66 -17.97 -0.18
N GLY A 584 -32.73 -18.65 0.97
CA GLY A 584 -33.85 -18.63 1.91
C GLY A 584 -33.57 -18.00 3.27
N ILE A 585 -32.43 -17.31 3.43
CA ILE A 585 -31.95 -16.81 4.75
C ILE A 585 -31.92 -15.26 4.83
N ASP A 586 -32.18 -14.54 3.74
CA ASP A 586 -32.08 -13.06 3.68
C ASP A 586 -33.15 -12.29 4.49
N ASP A 587 -34.15 -12.97 5.10
CA ASP A 587 -35.27 -12.35 5.85
C ASP A 587 -35.11 -12.32 7.38
N ILE A 588 -33.96 -12.72 7.96
CA ILE A 588 -33.74 -12.57 9.41
C ILE A 588 -33.17 -11.18 9.72
N ALA A 589 -34.09 -10.24 9.96
CA ALA A 589 -33.76 -8.90 10.46
C ALA A 589 -33.05 -8.95 11.83
N PHE A 590 -32.04 -8.10 12.01
CA PHE A 590 -31.45 -7.83 13.32
C PHE A 590 -32.21 -6.70 14.00
N ASP A 591 -32.98 -7.01 15.04
CA ASP A 591 -33.66 -5.99 15.86
C ASP A 591 -32.67 -5.18 16.72
N ASP A 592 -32.88 -3.86 16.74
CA ASP A 592 -32.11 -2.91 17.53
C ASP A 592 -32.26 -3.11 19.04
N VAL A 593 -31.15 -3.17 19.77
CA VAL A 593 -31.14 -3.14 21.24
C VAL A 593 -30.69 -1.76 21.74
N THR A 594 -31.65 -0.92 22.09
CA THR A 594 -31.41 0.32 22.85
C THR A 594 -31.47 0.06 24.38
N PRO A 595 -30.61 0.68 25.20
CA PRO A 595 -30.55 0.37 26.64
C PRO A 595 -31.46 1.27 27.51
N GLY A 596 -32.24 0.69 28.43
CA GLY A 596 -33.32 1.41 29.13
C GLY A 596 -33.78 0.94 30.51
N SER A 597 -32.89 0.71 31.48
CA SER A 597 -33.16 0.84 32.94
C SER A 597 -34.12 -0.19 33.64
N PRO A 598 -34.18 -0.30 34.99
CA PRO A 598 -34.23 -1.62 35.65
C PRO A 598 -35.43 -1.97 36.56
N LYS A 599 -35.83 -3.26 36.56
CA LYS A 599 -36.66 -4.01 37.56
C LYS A 599 -36.35 -5.52 37.43
N ALA A 600 -36.42 -6.41 38.43
CA ALA A 600 -36.56 -6.33 39.89
C ALA A 600 -36.03 -7.64 40.56
N LYS A 601 -36.02 -7.70 41.90
CA LYS A 601 -35.39 -8.74 42.75
C LYS A 601 -36.04 -10.14 42.69
N THR A 602 -35.23 -11.19 42.81
CA THR A 602 -35.42 -12.47 43.55
C THR A 602 -34.06 -13.18 43.56
N ALA A 603 -33.60 -14.02 44.49
CA ALA A 603 -33.82 -14.31 45.91
C ALA A 603 -32.67 -15.28 46.28
N ARG A 604 -32.00 -15.13 47.43
CA ARG A 604 -30.90 -16.01 47.88
C ARG A 604 -31.41 -17.36 48.41
N PRO A 605 -30.54 -18.39 48.48
CA PRO A 605 -30.21 -18.93 49.81
C PRO A 605 -28.74 -18.78 50.26
N GLN A 606 -28.52 -19.18 51.51
CA GLN A 606 -27.29 -19.11 52.34
C GLN A 606 -27.23 -20.40 53.19
N LEU A 607 -26.13 -20.86 53.79
CA LEU A 607 -24.76 -20.36 54.10
C LEU A 607 -23.78 -21.58 53.88
N PRO A 608 -22.57 -21.78 54.47
CA PRO A 608 -21.84 -21.03 55.48
C PRO A 608 -20.40 -20.58 55.15
N THR A 609 -19.93 -19.68 56.01
CA THR A 609 -18.59 -19.07 56.11
C THR A 609 -17.50 -20.01 56.62
N ASN A 610 -16.24 -19.66 56.36
CA ASN A 610 -15.17 -19.90 57.35
C ASN A 610 -14.18 -18.73 57.45
N ASN A 611 -13.58 -18.59 58.64
CA ASN A 611 -13.01 -17.35 59.18
C ASN A 611 -11.55 -17.05 58.79
N SER A 612 -11.20 -15.76 58.94
CA SER A 612 -9.90 -15.23 59.43
C SER A 612 -8.65 -15.40 58.53
N THR A 613 -7.62 -14.55 58.59
CA THR A 613 -7.24 -13.56 59.63
C THR A 613 -6.57 -12.32 59.03
N SER A 614 -6.69 -11.18 59.70
CA SER A 614 -5.94 -9.95 59.42
C SER A 614 -4.50 -10.00 59.95
N ILE A 615 -3.54 -9.36 59.26
CA ILE A 615 -2.45 -8.62 59.90
C ILE A 615 -2.25 -7.29 59.16
N SER A 616 -2.25 -6.20 59.92
CA SER A 616 -1.68 -4.91 59.52
C SER A 616 -0.39 -4.69 60.29
N ALA A 617 0.58 -4.01 59.68
CA ALA A 617 1.75 -3.50 60.38
C ALA A 617 2.12 -2.12 59.82
N SER A 618 2.00 -1.12 60.67
CA SER A 618 2.50 0.24 60.44
C SER A 618 3.87 0.39 61.10
N SER A 619 4.71 1.25 60.52
CA SER A 619 5.86 1.82 61.23
C SER A 619 6.23 3.17 60.63
N ALA A 620 6.21 4.20 61.46
CA ALA A 620 6.53 5.58 61.08
C ALA A 620 7.59 6.15 62.03
N SER A 621 8.56 6.89 61.48
CA SER A 621 9.49 7.80 62.20
C SER A 621 10.55 8.34 61.22
N LEU A 622 11.14 9.54 61.33
CA LEU A 622 10.75 10.86 61.87
C LEU A 622 11.96 11.81 61.69
N LEU A 623 11.77 13.15 61.81
CA LEU A 623 12.80 14.22 61.95
C LEU A 623 13.65 14.57 60.68
N SER A 624 14.11 15.82 60.46
CA SER A 624 13.73 17.16 60.97
C SER A 624 14.51 18.30 60.26
N ASN A 625 13.88 19.48 60.07
CA ASN A 625 14.43 20.88 60.01
C ASN A 625 15.63 21.21 59.07
N ASN A 626 15.65 22.32 58.31
CA ASN A 626 15.67 23.69 58.85
C ASN A 626 15.41 24.81 57.79
N SER A 627 15.19 26.04 58.31
CA SER A 627 15.23 27.43 57.74
C SER A 627 15.98 27.71 56.40
N SER A 628 15.77 28.80 55.62
CA SER A 628 15.42 30.20 55.99
C SER A 628 14.92 31.12 54.84
N SER A 629 14.37 32.28 55.21
CA SER A 629 13.86 33.44 54.43
C SER A 629 14.82 34.20 53.49
N SER A 630 14.28 34.94 52.51
CA SER A 630 14.42 36.43 52.39
C SER A 630 13.58 37.02 51.23
N ALA A 631 13.34 38.35 51.23
CA ALA A 631 12.45 39.06 50.31
C ALA A 631 13.00 40.44 49.89
N SER A 632 12.61 40.96 48.70
CA SER A 632 12.53 42.39 48.32
C SER A 632 12.16 42.52 46.82
N THR A 633 10.98 43.00 46.40
CA THR A 633 10.52 44.40 46.20
C THR A 633 11.23 45.28 45.16
N ASP A 634 10.38 45.81 44.26
CA ASP A 634 10.25 47.23 43.84
C ASP A 634 10.74 47.75 42.46
N LYS A 635 9.77 48.37 41.75
CA LYS A 635 9.84 49.66 40.99
C LYS A 635 10.71 49.77 39.71
N GLN A 636 10.45 50.66 38.75
CA GLN A 636 9.23 51.40 38.28
C GLN A 636 9.63 52.16 36.98
N GLN A 637 8.72 52.29 35.99
CA GLN A 637 8.62 53.47 35.08
C GLN A 637 9.88 53.82 34.21
N GLN A 638 9.90 54.74 33.22
CA GLN A 638 8.88 55.54 32.54
C GLN A 638 9.31 55.80 31.06
N GLN A 639 8.29 56.00 30.23
CA GLN A 639 8.12 56.85 29.03
C GLN A 639 9.21 57.84 28.54
N GLY A 640 9.18 58.13 27.22
CA GLY A 640 9.67 59.38 26.60
C GLY A 640 10.32 59.20 25.22
N SER A 641 10.31 60.22 24.35
CA SER A 641 9.33 60.45 23.27
C SER A 641 9.89 61.51 22.29
N ARG A 642 9.61 61.41 20.98
CA ARG A 642 9.88 62.43 19.91
C ARG A 642 11.39 62.68 19.63
N THR A 643 11.85 63.15 18.46
CA THR A 643 11.26 64.09 17.47
C THR A 643 11.70 63.80 16.00
N ARG A 644 11.17 64.57 15.04
CA ARG A 644 11.33 64.47 13.57
C ARG A 644 12.73 64.85 13.03
N SER A 645 13.06 64.34 11.83
CA SER A 645 13.59 65.17 10.72
C SER A 645 13.11 64.61 9.36
N SER A 646 13.34 65.34 8.27
CA SER A 646 12.64 65.14 6.98
C SER A 646 13.58 65.09 5.77
N SER A 647 13.07 64.44 4.70
CA SER A 647 13.47 64.54 3.28
C SER A 647 14.90 64.21 2.86
N GLN A 648 15.03 63.10 2.11
CA GLN A 648 15.75 63.11 0.82
C GLN A 648 15.20 62.01 -0.11
N LEU A 649 15.05 62.35 -1.39
CA LEU A 649 14.65 61.44 -2.48
C LEU A 649 15.88 60.68 -3.01
N MET A 650 15.76 59.38 -3.25
CA MET A 650 16.51 58.65 -4.29
C MET A 650 15.85 57.28 -4.57
N ASN A 651 16.09 56.75 -5.77
CA ASN A 651 15.46 55.54 -6.31
C ASN A 651 15.75 54.26 -5.50
N GLY A 652 14.78 53.34 -5.42
CA GLY A 652 14.97 52.06 -4.74
C GLY A 652 13.99 50.94 -5.14
N ARG A 653 14.55 49.93 -5.82
CA ARG A 653 14.28 48.46 -5.84
C ARG A 653 12.86 47.90 -5.55
N PRO A 654 12.49 46.74 -6.16
CA PRO A 654 11.22 46.07 -5.87
C PRO A 654 11.05 45.76 -4.37
N ARG A 655 9.83 45.97 -3.88
CA ARG A 655 9.46 45.74 -2.46
C ARG A 655 9.75 44.31 -2.04
N SER A 656 10.22 44.16 -0.80
CA SER A 656 10.51 42.87 -0.20
C SER A 656 9.25 42.01 -0.03
N ASP A 657 9.37 40.74 -0.44
CA ASP A 657 8.39 39.65 -0.38
C ASP A 657 7.72 39.47 1.01
N SER A 658 8.39 39.92 2.08
CA SER A 658 7.87 39.94 3.46
C SER A 658 6.53 40.67 3.66
N GLY A 659 6.26 41.73 2.88
CA GLY A 659 5.02 42.51 3.01
C GLY A 659 3.79 41.81 2.44
N ALA A 660 3.97 41.11 1.32
CA ALA A 660 2.92 40.30 0.70
C ALA A 660 2.55 39.12 1.60
N LYS A 661 3.57 38.39 2.10
CA LYS A 661 3.39 37.25 3.02
C LYS A 661 2.64 37.60 4.31
N ARG A 662 2.92 38.76 4.92
CA ARG A 662 2.15 39.24 6.09
C ARG A 662 0.68 39.54 5.75
N THR A 663 0.43 40.16 4.60
CA THR A 663 -0.94 40.51 4.16
C THR A 663 -1.75 39.24 3.85
N PHE A 664 -1.15 38.30 3.12
CA PHE A 664 -1.69 36.97 2.83
C PHE A 664 -2.08 36.22 4.11
N MET A 665 -1.18 36.13 5.09
CA MET A 665 -1.44 35.43 6.35
C MET A 665 -2.52 36.11 7.20
N ALA A 666 -2.55 37.44 7.26
CA ALA A 666 -3.59 38.18 7.96
C ALA A 666 -4.99 37.96 7.34
N ILE A 667 -5.07 37.84 6.01
CA ILE A 667 -6.30 37.50 5.28
C ILE A 667 -6.75 36.08 5.61
N LEU A 668 -5.85 35.09 5.58
CA LEU A 668 -6.17 33.71 5.92
C LEU A 668 -6.71 33.58 7.36
N MET A 669 -6.09 34.27 8.32
CA MET A 669 -6.52 34.26 9.73
C MET A 669 -7.81 35.07 9.98
N GLY A 670 -8.23 35.91 9.03
CA GLY A 670 -9.40 36.79 9.16
C GLY A 670 -9.16 37.96 10.12
N GLU A 671 -8.02 38.65 10.01
CA GLU A 671 -7.72 39.84 10.81
C GLU A 671 -8.51 41.07 10.35
N ASP A 672 -9.55 41.47 11.10
CA ASP A 672 -10.49 42.55 10.76
C ASP A 672 -9.83 43.87 10.30
N SER A 673 -8.65 44.20 10.82
CA SER A 673 -7.91 45.42 10.44
C SER A 673 -7.42 45.41 8.98
N VAL A 674 -7.19 44.23 8.39
CA VAL A 674 -6.86 44.05 6.97
C VAL A 674 -8.14 43.97 6.14
N LEU A 675 -9.18 43.31 6.66
CA LEU A 675 -10.48 43.20 6.01
C LEU A 675 -11.12 44.58 5.78
N GLY A 676 -11.06 45.47 6.77
CA GLY A 676 -11.54 46.85 6.66
C GLY A 676 -10.81 47.67 5.58
N ARG A 677 -9.49 47.49 5.44
CA ARG A 677 -8.67 48.21 4.45
C ARG A 677 -8.90 47.75 3.01
N LEU A 678 -9.22 46.48 2.80
CA LEU A 678 -9.64 45.97 1.48
C LEU A 678 -11.04 46.48 1.11
N ARG A 679 -12.00 46.46 2.06
CA ARG A 679 -13.34 47.02 1.84
C ARG A 679 -13.30 48.51 1.49
N SER A 680 -12.46 49.32 2.14
CA SER A 680 -12.34 50.75 1.84
C SER A 680 -11.76 51.05 0.45
N ARG A 681 -10.92 50.17 -0.10
CA ARG A 681 -10.40 50.33 -1.48
C ARG A 681 -11.51 50.19 -2.53
N ARG A 682 -12.43 49.24 -2.34
CA ARG A 682 -13.57 49.01 -3.24
C ARG A 682 -14.62 50.13 -3.18
N ALA A 683 -14.77 50.79 -2.03
CA ALA A 683 -15.60 51.99 -1.91
C ALA A 683 -15.03 53.17 -2.72
N ASN A 684 -13.71 53.38 -2.68
CA ASN A 684 -13.06 54.47 -3.40
C ASN A 684 -12.90 54.21 -4.91
N SER A 685 -12.95 52.96 -5.39
CA SER A 685 -12.88 52.66 -6.83
C SER A 685 -14.20 52.84 -7.58
N ASN A 686 -15.33 52.99 -6.88
CA ASN A 686 -16.67 53.13 -7.47
C ASN A 686 -17.19 54.58 -7.48
N LEU A 687 -16.34 55.56 -7.17
CA LEU A 687 -16.71 56.99 -7.10
C LEU A 687 -15.93 57.85 -8.11
N SER A 688 -16.01 57.50 -9.39
CA SER A 688 -15.70 58.43 -10.49
C SER A 688 -16.32 57.99 -11.82
N ASN A 689 -17.60 58.34 -12.07
CA ASN A 689 -18.16 58.56 -13.42
C ASN A 689 -19.62 59.07 -13.39
N SER A 690 -19.79 60.39 -13.32
CA SER A 690 -20.96 61.16 -13.79
C SER A 690 -20.62 62.66 -13.71
N SER A 691 -20.16 63.32 -14.78
CA SER A 691 -20.89 63.78 -15.98
C SER A 691 -21.66 65.10 -15.79
N SER A 692 -21.13 66.21 -16.33
CA SER A 692 -21.91 67.27 -16.99
C SER A 692 -21.00 68.24 -17.74
N SER A 693 -21.34 68.55 -18.99
CA SER A 693 -20.59 69.44 -19.88
C SER A 693 -21.01 70.91 -19.79
N SER A 694 -20.18 71.76 -20.40
CA SER A 694 -20.55 73.00 -21.12
C SER A 694 -20.51 74.37 -20.42
N ASN A 695 -19.54 75.15 -20.91
CA ASN A 695 -19.62 76.57 -21.29
C ASN A 695 -19.49 77.72 -20.26
N ASN A 696 -18.36 78.41 -20.45
CA ASN A 696 -18.17 79.86 -20.62
C ASN A 696 -18.12 80.82 -19.42
N ASN A 697 -16.89 81.35 -19.29
CA ASN A 697 -16.52 82.76 -19.26
C ASN A 697 -16.28 83.49 -17.93
N ASN A 698 -15.14 84.19 -17.98
CA ASN A 698 -14.76 85.44 -17.33
C ASN A 698 -14.19 85.43 -15.89
N ASN A 699 -12.88 85.74 -15.89
CA ASN A 699 -12.21 86.77 -15.10
C ASN A 699 -12.09 86.65 -13.57
N ASN A 700 -10.83 86.48 -13.16
CA ASN A 700 -10.07 87.30 -12.20
C ASN A 700 -10.63 87.63 -10.80
N ASN A 701 -9.72 87.48 -9.84
CA ASN A 701 -9.75 87.96 -8.45
C ASN A 701 -10.71 87.16 -7.55
N LYS A 702 -10.32 86.69 -6.37
CA LYS A 702 -9.24 87.17 -5.47
C LYS A 702 -8.56 86.02 -4.74
#